data_AF-A0A8S3SQL8-F1
#
_entry.id   AF-A0A8S3SQL8-F1
#
_cell.length_a   1.000
_cell.length_b   1.000
_cell.length_c   1.000
_cell.angle_alpha   90.00
_cell.angle_beta   90.00
_cell.angle_gamma   90.00
#
_symmetry.space_group_name_H-M   'P 1'
#
loop_
_entity.id
_entity.type
_entity.pdbx_description
1 polymer ?
#
loop_
_entity_poly.entity_id
_entity_poly.type
_entity_poly.pdbx_seq_one_letter_code
_entity_poly.pdbx_strand_id
1 'polypeptide(L)'
;MQKRRKNKQFKEKELNAKRYSRKDKNYRKTEAHRKKSQRDNSDIRQIERQRELASKREARKNEDFKKTELAAKREARKNEDFKKTELAAKREARKNEDFKKTELAAKREARKDKNYRRAEAESKKSQRDNPDIRQMERQRETAAKREVRKDTSYRRAEAESKKSQRDNPDIRQMERQRELAAKREEYQLSSSNTDDGPSDKKRRKTTPTSGQTSSGGQGQLSHQSNQETPKDFHEPPIHTAHSIQDDLLEKIKKGTNIMNIAPSDLVDFGGQKSFDMTHQLFIQHRGTFILMFDGRKGLYTVLTEYPQGDVTAASILEHWINSVLTYCNKTEDKMPRILFAATHSDSFSEDEKSKRILKFNEELRKMFSLHKLHEHIMYDNVFFMNATDAADRDIERMKDTLVDIAFQQSTWGQQMPIVWVPLDLQISDMRADGIKLIAKERLLEINKSNNEFALNERRVDDFLLVQHSIGKLLYFDEPALRDFIVIQPTAMVNILRAFITDIMFWPEKGPVRNILEHLSSTGVLKKTDLFTLWSQPAFKEILTDVRTKEYIVQVLLHLDILIEPKRYTDKDTAADLFLVPCIVKEKIPQKMHRNATDDRTICIAYHLKETVVPSALSFKLIGAAISIWPLKVEDSRFCLYFQAAIMDADNRNELQIHVEGRE
;
A
#
# COMPACT_ATOMS: atom_id res chain seq x y z
N MET A 1 -4.23 48.68 33.92
CA MET A 1 -4.46 48.53 32.45
C MET A 1 -3.33 49.08 31.57
N GLN A 2 -2.73 50.25 31.83
CA GLN A 2 -1.66 50.83 31.00
C GLN A 2 -0.40 49.95 30.87
N LYS A 3 0.01 49.22 31.92
CA LYS A 3 1.16 48.29 31.91
C LYS A 3 0.97 47.11 30.94
N ARG A 4 -0.26 46.58 30.83
CA ARG A 4 -0.63 45.51 29.87
C ARG A 4 -0.67 46.00 28.42
N ARG A 5 -1.15 47.23 28.18
CA ARG A 5 -1.12 47.86 26.85
C ARG A 5 0.32 48.15 26.39
N LYS A 6 1.18 48.65 27.28
CA LYS A 6 2.62 48.84 26.99
C LYS A 6 3.34 47.52 26.68
N ASN A 7 3.04 46.44 27.41
CA ASN A 7 3.61 45.11 27.12
C ASN A 7 3.13 44.52 25.78
N LYS A 8 1.87 44.75 25.41
CA LYS A 8 1.33 44.29 24.13
C LYS A 8 1.97 45.05 22.96
N GLN A 9 2.08 46.37 23.06
CA GLN A 9 2.76 47.20 22.06
C GLN A 9 4.26 46.89 21.94
N PHE A 10 4.93 46.56 23.05
CA PHE A 10 6.34 46.16 23.03
C PHE A 10 6.52 44.81 22.31
N LYS A 11 5.69 43.80 22.63
CA LYS A 11 5.71 42.50 21.94
C LYS A 11 5.37 42.62 20.45
N GLU A 12 4.45 43.50 20.09
CA GLU A 12 4.04 43.73 18.70
C GLU A 12 5.13 44.46 17.89
N LYS A 13 5.82 45.44 18.50
CA LYS A 13 7.02 46.05 17.91
C LYS A 13 8.16 45.03 17.74
N GLU A 14 8.38 44.16 18.73
CA GLU A 14 9.38 43.10 18.65
C GLU A 14 9.05 42.08 17.56
N LEU A 15 7.77 41.71 17.40
CA LEU A 15 7.29 40.82 16.35
C LEU A 15 7.41 41.44 14.96
N ASN A 16 7.12 42.73 14.81
CA ASN A 16 7.25 43.44 13.55
C ASN A 16 8.72 43.64 13.16
N ALA A 17 9.60 43.95 14.13
CA ALA A 17 11.05 43.98 13.90
C ALA A 17 11.57 42.61 13.42
N LYS A 18 11.16 41.51 14.08
CA LYS A 18 11.49 40.14 13.66
C LYS A 18 10.92 39.79 12.27
N ARG A 19 9.75 40.31 11.89
CA ARG A 19 9.16 40.11 10.56
C ARG A 19 9.94 40.84 9.46
N TYR A 20 10.41 42.06 9.74
CA TYR A 20 11.27 42.80 8.81
C TYR A 20 12.64 42.13 8.64
N SER A 21 13.30 41.75 9.74
CA SER A 21 14.57 41.03 9.68
C SER A 21 14.46 39.67 8.98
N ARG A 22 13.33 38.96 9.09
CA ARG A 22 13.10 37.69 8.37
C ARG A 22 12.85 37.85 6.87
N LYS A 23 12.68 39.05 6.32
CA LYS A 23 12.67 39.25 4.86
C LYS A 23 14.09 39.47 4.30
N ASP A 24 15.04 39.78 5.15
CA ASP A 24 16.45 39.93 4.79
C ASP A 24 17.11 38.55 4.57
N LYS A 25 17.69 38.37 3.38
CA LYS A 25 18.35 37.13 2.94
C LYS A 25 19.58 36.79 3.79
N ASN A 26 20.30 37.79 4.31
CA ASN A 26 21.47 37.60 5.16
C ASN A 26 21.06 37.16 6.56
N TYR A 27 20.02 37.77 7.14
CA TYR A 27 19.47 37.36 8.44
C TYR A 27 18.99 35.90 8.44
N ARG A 28 18.34 35.44 7.35
CA ARG A 28 17.93 34.03 7.19
C ARG A 28 19.10 33.07 7.20
N LYS A 29 20.19 33.39 6.48
CA LYS A 29 21.40 32.56 6.46
C LYS A 29 22.06 32.49 7.84
N THR A 30 22.17 33.62 8.54
CA THR A 30 22.80 33.68 9.88
C THR A 30 21.96 32.95 10.94
N GLU A 31 20.63 33.07 10.89
CA GLU A 31 19.72 32.36 11.80
C GLU A 31 19.72 30.85 11.54
N ALA A 32 19.78 30.43 10.27
CA ALA A 32 19.91 29.02 9.90
C ALA A 32 21.23 28.43 10.40
N HIS A 33 22.35 29.16 10.22
CA HIS A 33 23.65 28.74 10.73
C HIS A 33 23.69 28.66 12.26
N ARG A 34 23.06 29.62 12.97
CA ARG A 34 22.94 29.60 14.44
C ARG A 34 22.12 28.42 14.94
N LYS A 35 21.01 28.10 14.27
CA LYS A 35 20.16 26.93 14.62
C LYS A 35 20.83 25.61 14.29
N LYS A 36 21.60 25.55 13.20
CA LYS A 36 22.44 24.39 12.85
C LYS A 36 23.50 24.16 13.94
N SER A 37 24.22 25.20 14.34
CA SER A 37 25.20 25.15 15.43
C SER A 37 24.59 24.76 16.79
N GLN A 38 23.36 25.21 17.11
CA GLN A 38 22.65 24.77 18.32
C GLN A 38 22.19 23.30 18.24
N ARG A 39 21.79 22.82 17.05
CA ARG A 39 21.44 21.42 16.83
C ARG A 39 22.67 20.53 16.89
N ASP A 40 23.82 20.98 16.42
CA ASP A 40 25.07 20.21 16.40
C ASP A 40 25.77 20.13 17.77
N ASN A 41 25.31 20.91 18.75
CA ASN A 41 25.83 20.87 20.11
C ASN A 41 25.32 19.63 20.88
N SER A 42 26.24 18.71 21.20
CA SER A 42 25.97 17.45 21.89
C SER A 42 25.33 17.63 23.26
N ASP A 43 25.71 18.68 23.99
CA ASP A 43 25.33 18.87 25.39
C ASP A 43 23.85 19.26 25.50
N ILE A 44 23.36 20.04 24.54
CA ILE A 44 21.94 20.42 24.44
C ILE A 44 21.08 19.17 24.14
N ARG A 45 21.53 18.31 23.22
CA ARG A 45 20.83 17.04 22.91
C ARG A 45 20.76 16.10 24.11
N GLN A 46 21.80 16.09 24.94
CA GLN A 46 21.86 15.23 26.12
C GLN A 46 20.92 15.74 27.22
N ILE A 47 20.84 17.06 27.42
CA ILE A 47 19.91 17.69 28.38
C ILE A 47 18.45 17.45 27.98
N GLU A 48 18.12 17.59 26.69
CA GLU A 48 16.75 17.35 26.20
C GLU A 48 16.32 15.89 26.35
N ARG A 49 17.22 14.93 26.03
CA ARG A 49 16.96 13.50 26.25
C ARG A 49 16.73 13.14 27.71
N GLN A 50 17.49 13.74 28.62
CA GLN A 50 17.31 13.51 30.07
C GLN A 50 15.95 14.03 30.55
N ARG A 51 15.50 15.19 30.05
CA ARG A 51 14.18 15.75 30.37
C ARG A 51 13.03 14.87 29.84
N GLU A 52 13.16 14.36 28.63
CA GLU A 52 12.14 13.48 28.02
C GLU A 52 12.03 12.14 28.76
N LEU A 53 13.17 11.53 29.13
CA LEU A 53 13.19 10.29 29.91
C LEU A 53 12.63 10.48 31.32
N ALA A 54 12.90 11.64 31.95
CA ALA A 54 12.32 11.99 33.24
C ALA A 54 10.79 12.11 33.15
N SER A 55 10.27 12.79 32.12
CA SER A 55 8.83 12.94 31.88
C SER A 55 8.14 11.59 31.61
N LYS A 56 8.74 10.70 30.81
CA LYS A 56 8.21 9.35 30.56
C LYS A 56 8.20 8.49 31.83
N ARG A 57 9.22 8.63 32.69
CA ARG A 57 9.28 7.94 33.99
C ARG A 57 8.21 8.46 34.96
N GLU A 58 7.89 9.75 34.93
CA GLU A 58 6.77 10.29 35.70
C GLU A 58 5.42 9.81 35.18
N ALA A 59 5.20 9.81 33.87
CA ALA A 59 3.94 9.33 33.27
C ALA A 59 3.66 7.86 33.62
N ARG A 60 4.69 6.99 33.65
CA ARG A 60 4.55 5.57 34.03
C ARG A 60 4.32 5.31 35.52
N LYS A 61 4.49 6.33 36.37
CA LYS A 61 4.08 6.28 37.78
C LYS A 61 2.59 6.61 37.96
N ASN A 62 1.96 7.22 36.96
CA ASN A 62 0.54 7.54 37.00
C ASN A 62 -0.31 6.27 36.79
N GLU A 63 -1.07 5.90 37.83
CA GLU A 63 -1.97 4.75 37.84
C GLU A 63 -3.07 4.83 36.76
N ASP A 64 -3.57 6.04 36.45
CA ASP A 64 -4.61 6.24 35.43
C ASP A 64 -4.06 6.03 34.02
N PHE A 65 -2.79 6.34 33.80
CA PHE A 65 -2.10 6.05 32.54
C PHE A 65 -1.97 4.53 32.34
N LYS A 66 -1.58 3.78 33.39
CA LYS A 66 -1.51 2.30 33.31
C LYS A 66 -2.86 1.67 33.05
N LYS A 67 -3.93 2.15 33.70
CA LYS A 67 -5.29 1.64 33.49
C LYS A 67 -5.78 1.89 32.07
N THR A 68 -5.55 3.10 31.54
CA THR A 68 -5.92 3.47 30.17
C THR A 68 -5.14 2.65 29.14
N GLU A 69 -3.83 2.44 29.35
CA GLU A 69 -3.01 1.58 28.48
C GLU A 69 -3.47 0.12 28.51
N LEU A 70 -3.81 -0.41 29.69
CA LEU A 70 -4.32 -1.78 29.83
C LEU A 70 -5.71 -1.95 29.20
N ALA A 71 -6.57 -0.93 29.32
CA ALA A 71 -7.89 -0.90 28.70
C ALA A 71 -7.80 -0.87 27.17
N ALA A 72 -6.92 -0.02 26.62
CA ALA A 72 -6.64 0.03 25.18
C ALA A 72 -6.11 -1.31 24.64
N LYS A 73 -5.21 -1.97 25.38
CA LYS A 73 -4.72 -3.31 25.02
C LYS A 73 -5.81 -4.40 25.10
N ARG A 74 -6.78 -4.27 26.01
CA ARG A 74 -7.92 -5.19 26.13
C ARG A 74 -8.93 -4.98 24.99
N GLU A 75 -9.21 -3.73 24.63
CA GLU A 75 -10.05 -3.36 23.48
C GLU A 75 -9.45 -3.85 22.17
N ALA A 76 -8.15 -3.61 21.92
CA ALA A 76 -7.46 -4.09 20.73
C ALA A 76 -7.55 -5.62 20.57
N ARG A 77 -7.50 -6.38 21.68
CA ARG A 77 -7.60 -7.84 21.67
C ARG A 77 -9.02 -8.38 21.41
N LYS A 78 -10.06 -7.54 21.41
CA LYS A 78 -11.42 -7.93 21.00
C LYS A 78 -11.58 -7.90 19.47
N ASN A 79 -10.79 -7.09 18.77
CA ASN A 79 -10.84 -6.96 17.31
C ASN A 79 -10.26 -8.23 16.64
N GLU A 80 -11.08 -8.90 15.82
CA GLU A 80 -10.72 -10.11 15.06
C GLU A 80 -9.56 -9.88 14.09
N ASP A 81 -9.47 -8.70 13.48
CA ASP A 81 -8.40 -8.37 12.53
C ASP A 81 -7.09 -8.05 13.24
N PHE A 82 -7.16 -7.46 14.44
CA PHE A 82 -5.98 -7.34 15.31
C PHE A 82 -5.48 -8.72 15.74
N LYS A 83 -6.37 -9.66 16.10
CA LYS A 83 -5.96 -11.04 16.40
C LYS A 83 -5.31 -11.73 15.20
N LYS A 84 -5.89 -11.60 14.00
CA LYS A 84 -5.32 -12.18 12.77
C LYS A 84 -3.96 -11.56 12.44
N THR A 85 -3.82 -10.25 12.56
CA THR A 85 -2.57 -9.51 12.32
C THR A 85 -1.52 -9.86 13.36
N GLU A 86 -1.88 -9.95 14.64
CA GLU A 86 -0.98 -10.40 15.72
C GLU A 86 -0.56 -11.87 15.51
N LEU A 87 -1.47 -12.74 15.04
CA LEU A 87 -1.15 -14.13 14.72
C LEU A 87 -0.23 -14.23 13.49
N ALA A 88 -0.45 -13.40 12.47
CA ALA A 88 0.37 -13.32 11.28
C ALA A 88 1.77 -12.78 11.61
N ALA A 89 1.87 -11.70 12.39
CA ALA A 89 3.13 -11.16 12.88
C ALA A 89 3.89 -12.17 13.76
N LYS A 90 3.19 -12.92 14.62
CA LYS A 90 3.80 -14.03 15.40
C LYS A 90 4.23 -15.19 14.50
N ARG A 91 3.52 -15.47 13.42
CA ARG A 91 3.90 -16.51 12.43
C ARG A 91 5.13 -16.08 11.64
N GLU A 92 5.21 -14.82 11.21
CA GLU A 92 6.38 -14.24 10.54
C GLU A 92 7.59 -14.14 11.48
N ALA A 93 7.41 -13.67 12.70
CA ALA A 93 8.48 -13.65 13.71
C ALA A 93 9.02 -15.05 13.98
N ARG A 94 8.17 -16.09 13.98
CA ARG A 94 8.58 -17.49 14.12
C ARG A 94 9.26 -18.08 12.88
N LYS A 95 9.33 -17.39 11.74
CA LYS A 95 10.20 -17.79 10.62
C LYS A 95 11.64 -17.31 10.82
N ASN A 96 11.85 -16.27 11.61
CA ASN A 96 13.17 -15.75 11.95
C ASN A 96 13.86 -16.64 13.02
N GLU A 97 15.02 -17.20 12.69
CA GLU A 97 15.81 -18.09 13.55
C GLU A 97 16.30 -17.40 14.84
N ASP A 98 16.62 -16.11 14.80
CA ASP A 98 17.09 -15.36 15.97
C ASP A 98 15.96 -15.05 16.95
N PHE A 99 14.75 -14.83 16.42
CA PHE A 99 13.55 -14.73 17.23
C PHE A 99 13.23 -16.08 17.89
N LYS A 100 13.35 -17.22 17.19
CA LYS A 100 13.17 -18.55 17.80
C LYS A 100 14.16 -18.78 18.94
N LYS A 101 15.44 -18.46 18.76
CA LYS A 101 16.47 -18.60 19.80
C LYS A 101 16.14 -17.74 21.02
N THR A 102 15.75 -16.48 20.80
CA THR A 102 15.35 -15.54 21.86
C THR A 102 14.07 -15.98 22.58
N GLU A 103 13.05 -16.46 21.85
CA GLU A 103 11.81 -17.00 22.44
C GLU A 103 12.08 -18.27 23.25
N LEU A 104 12.99 -19.14 22.79
CA LEU A 104 13.39 -20.35 23.51
C LEU A 104 14.16 -20.02 24.79
N ALA A 105 15.06 -19.03 24.74
CA ALA A 105 15.81 -18.54 25.89
C ALA A 105 14.87 -17.93 26.95
N ALA A 106 13.94 -17.06 26.53
CA ALA A 106 12.93 -16.48 27.41
C ALA A 106 12.02 -17.55 28.03
N LYS A 107 11.61 -18.57 27.28
CA LYS A 107 10.84 -19.71 27.80
C LYS A 107 11.64 -20.57 28.77
N ARG A 108 12.94 -20.75 28.55
CA ARG A 108 13.85 -21.47 29.48
C ARG A 108 13.99 -20.70 30.79
N GLU A 109 14.13 -19.38 30.73
CA GLU A 109 14.14 -18.52 31.92
C GLU A 109 12.80 -18.55 32.66
N ALA A 110 11.67 -18.41 31.95
CA ALA A 110 10.34 -18.46 32.57
C ALA A 110 10.04 -19.80 33.25
N ARG A 111 10.55 -20.93 32.72
CA ARG A 111 10.40 -22.26 33.33
C ARG A 111 11.17 -22.45 34.64
N LYS A 112 12.05 -21.53 35.02
CA LYS A 112 12.64 -21.53 36.36
C LYS A 112 11.59 -21.20 37.43
N ASP A 113 10.60 -20.37 37.08
CA ASP A 113 9.45 -20.05 37.96
C ASP A 113 8.51 -21.26 38.12
N LYS A 114 8.20 -21.61 39.38
CA LYS A 114 7.32 -22.72 39.76
C LYS A 114 5.86 -22.46 39.39
N ASN A 115 5.40 -21.22 39.46
CA ASN A 115 4.03 -20.82 39.11
C ASN A 115 3.82 -20.88 37.60
N TYR A 116 4.81 -20.45 36.83
CA TYR A 116 4.78 -20.55 35.37
C TYR A 116 4.72 -22.02 34.91
N ARG A 117 5.52 -22.91 35.51
CA ARG A 117 5.47 -24.35 35.21
C ARG A 117 4.12 -24.98 35.49
N ARG A 118 3.47 -24.60 36.59
CA ARG A 118 2.14 -25.11 36.96
C ARG A 118 1.07 -24.63 35.97
N ALA A 119 1.07 -23.34 35.63
CA ALA A 119 0.16 -22.78 34.65
C ALA A 119 0.36 -23.37 33.24
N GLU A 120 1.62 -23.60 32.82
CA GLU A 120 1.94 -24.25 31.55
C GLU A 120 1.43 -25.71 31.52
N ALA A 121 1.54 -26.44 32.62
CA ALA A 121 1.04 -27.81 32.74
C ALA A 121 -0.50 -27.90 32.73
N GLU A 122 -1.17 -27.00 33.46
CA GLU A 122 -2.64 -26.91 33.48
C GLU A 122 -3.20 -26.51 32.10
N SER A 123 -2.54 -25.57 31.40
CA SER A 123 -2.91 -25.19 30.03
C SER A 123 -2.74 -26.35 29.04
N LYS A 124 -1.63 -27.10 29.12
CA LYS A 124 -1.41 -28.30 28.26
C LYS A 124 -2.40 -29.41 28.56
N LYS A 125 -2.78 -29.60 29.82
CA LYS A 125 -3.82 -30.56 30.21
C LYS A 125 -5.17 -30.15 29.64
N SER A 126 -5.56 -28.89 29.79
CA SER A 126 -6.81 -28.35 29.23
C SER A 126 -6.88 -28.45 27.70
N GLN A 127 -5.76 -28.22 27.00
CA GLN A 127 -5.71 -28.41 25.54
C GLN A 127 -5.79 -29.88 25.14
N ARG A 128 -5.15 -30.78 25.88
CA ARG A 128 -5.23 -32.23 25.65
C ARG A 128 -6.61 -32.80 25.93
N ASP A 129 -7.36 -32.22 26.86
CA ASP A 129 -8.69 -32.70 27.24
C ASP A 129 -9.81 -32.06 26.40
N ASN A 130 -9.49 -31.10 25.52
CA ASN A 130 -10.45 -30.47 24.62
C ASN A 130 -10.81 -31.43 23.45
N PRO A 131 -12.08 -31.87 23.35
CA PRO A 131 -12.51 -32.84 22.34
C PRO A 131 -12.41 -32.33 20.90
N ASP A 132 -12.59 -31.03 20.66
CA ASP A 132 -12.48 -30.42 19.32
C ASP A 132 -11.04 -30.41 18.82
N ILE A 133 -10.08 -30.16 19.72
CA ILE A 133 -8.65 -30.22 19.40
C ILE A 133 -8.25 -31.66 19.08
N ARG A 134 -8.71 -32.65 19.87
CA ARG A 134 -8.48 -34.08 19.56
C ARG A 134 -9.09 -34.50 18.22
N GLN A 135 -10.25 -33.97 17.85
CA GLN A 135 -10.87 -34.26 16.56
C GLN A 135 -10.09 -33.64 15.40
N MET A 136 -9.65 -32.38 15.55
CA MET A 136 -8.83 -31.69 14.56
C MET A 136 -7.47 -32.39 14.35
N GLU A 137 -6.82 -32.83 15.43
CA GLU A 137 -5.56 -33.58 15.35
C GLU A 137 -5.74 -34.92 14.64
N ARG A 138 -6.82 -35.68 14.94
CA ARG A 138 -7.15 -36.92 14.23
C ARG A 138 -7.42 -36.68 12.74
N GLN A 139 -8.12 -35.60 12.39
CA GLN A 139 -8.35 -35.23 11.00
C GLN A 139 -7.05 -34.87 10.27
N ARG A 140 -6.14 -34.12 10.91
CA ARG A 140 -4.81 -33.80 10.37
C ARG A 140 -3.95 -35.04 10.18
N GLU A 141 -3.93 -35.94 11.16
CA GLU A 141 -3.18 -37.19 11.07
C GLU A 141 -3.71 -38.09 9.96
N THR A 142 -5.05 -38.15 9.80
CA THR A 142 -5.69 -38.88 8.71
C THR A 142 -5.38 -38.26 7.34
N ALA A 143 -5.38 -36.93 7.24
CA ALA A 143 -5.01 -36.21 6.02
C ALA A 143 -3.53 -36.42 5.66
N ALA A 144 -2.63 -36.35 6.64
CA ALA A 144 -1.20 -36.63 6.44
C ALA A 144 -0.97 -38.08 6.00
N LYS A 145 -1.64 -39.05 6.62
CA LYS A 145 -1.60 -40.47 6.19
C LYS A 145 -2.17 -40.67 4.78
N ARG A 146 -3.17 -39.90 4.37
CA ARG A 146 -3.72 -39.92 2.99
C ARG A 146 -2.73 -39.35 1.98
N GLU A 147 -2.05 -38.25 2.30
CA GLU A 147 -1.02 -37.68 1.42
C GLU A 147 0.17 -38.61 1.25
N VAL A 148 0.67 -39.20 2.34
CA VAL A 148 1.80 -40.14 2.30
C VAL A 148 1.45 -41.42 1.53
N ARG A 149 0.18 -41.87 1.55
CA ARG A 149 -0.28 -43.02 0.75
C ARG A 149 -0.43 -42.75 -0.75
N LYS A 150 -0.36 -41.50 -1.21
CA LYS A 150 -0.29 -41.19 -2.65
C LYS A 150 1.09 -41.52 -3.22
N ASP A 151 2.12 -41.53 -2.39
CA ASP A 151 3.48 -41.89 -2.79
C ASP A 151 3.59 -43.40 -3.07
N THR A 152 3.99 -43.73 -4.30
CA THR A 152 4.12 -45.10 -4.79
C THR A 152 5.28 -45.85 -4.12
N SER A 153 6.33 -45.14 -3.67
CA SER A 153 7.46 -45.72 -2.95
C SER A 153 7.05 -46.12 -1.52
N TYR A 154 6.30 -45.25 -0.84
CA TYR A 154 5.75 -45.52 0.49
C TYR A 154 4.76 -46.69 0.47
N ARG A 155 3.89 -46.79 -0.56
CA ARG A 155 2.96 -47.92 -0.71
C ARG A 155 3.68 -49.27 -0.85
N ARG A 156 4.81 -49.32 -1.55
CA ARG A 156 5.62 -50.55 -1.68
C ARG A 156 6.29 -50.91 -0.35
N ALA A 157 6.91 -49.95 0.32
CA ALA A 157 7.52 -50.16 1.64
C ALA A 157 6.50 -50.55 2.72
N GLU A 158 5.30 -49.95 2.71
CA GLU A 158 4.20 -50.30 3.63
C GLU A 158 3.68 -51.72 3.35
N ALA A 159 3.62 -52.15 2.07
CA ALA A 159 3.22 -53.51 1.70
C ALA A 159 4.27 -54.56 2.09
N GLU A 160 5.56 -54.28 1.90
CA GLU A 160 6.66 -55.15 2.32
C GLU A 160 6.75 -55.25 3.84
N SER A 161 6.59 -54.14 4.56
CA SER A 161 6.54 -54.12 6.03
C SER A 161 5.36 -54.92 6.58
N LYS A 162 4.17 -54.79 5.98
CA LYS A 162 2.98 -55.59 6.35
C LYS A 162 3.16 -57.08 6.01
N LYS A 163 3.87 -57.41 4.93
CA LYS A 163 4.21 -58.79 4.59
C LYS A 163 5.18 -59.39 5.62
N SER A 164 6.26 -58.67 5.98
CA SER A 164 7.18 -59.08 7.04
C SER A 164 6.52 -59.19 8.43
N GLN A 165 5.57 -58.32 8.76
CA GLN A 165 4.82 -58.42 10.02
C GLN A 165 3.86 -59.62 10.03
N ARG A 166 3.20 -59.91 8.90
CA ARG A 166 2.37 -61.12 8.75
C ARG A 166 3.19 -62.40 8.80
N ASP A 167 4.43 -62.39 8.32
CA ASP A 167 5.30 -63.57 8.30
C ASP A 167 6.12 -63.75 9.60
N ASN A 168 6.00 -62.82 10.55
CA ASN A 168 6.64 -62.92 11.86
C ASN A 168 5.85 -63.88 12.79
N PRO A 169 6.44 -65.04 13.18
CA PRO A 169 5.76 -66.07 13.97
C PRO A 169 5.33 -65.60 15.36
N ASP A 170 6.07 -64.67 15.99
CA ASP A 170 5.76 -64.14 17.32
C ASP A 170 4.49 -63.27 17.30
N ILE A 171 4.31 -62.50 16.22
CA ILE A 171 3.11 -61.66 16.03
C ILE A 171 1.88 -62.56 15.81
N ARG A 172 2.00 -63.64 15.02
CA ARG A 172 0.91 -64.62 14.84
C ARG A 172 0.55 -65.34 16.14
N GLN A 173 1.51 -65.57 17.02
CA GLN A 173 1.26 -66.19 18.32
C GLN A 173 0.55 -65.22 19.27
N MET A 174 0.95 -63.95 19.27
CA MET A 174 0.31 -62.89 20.06
C MET A 174 -1.12 -62.58 19.60
N GLU A 175 -1.39 -62.57 18.29
CA GLU A 175 -2.74 -62.39 17.75
C GLU A 175 -3.65 -63.58 18.10
N ARG A 176 -3.17 -64.82 18.01
CA ARG A 176 -3.92 -66.01 18.46
C ARG A 176 -4.24 -65.96 19.96
N GLN A 177 -3.32 -65.47 20.79
CA GLN A 177 -3.56 -65.29 22.22
C GLN A 177 -4.61 -64.20 22.50
N ARG A 178 -4.62 -63.10 21.72
CA ARG A 178 -5.66 -62.07 21.83
C ARG A 178 -7.03 -62.56 21.38
N GLU A 179 -7.08 -63.36 20.32
CA GLU A 179 -8.35 -63.93 19.83
C GLU A 179 -8.92 -64.97 20.81
N LEU A 180 -8.05 -65.75 21.47
CA LEU A 180 -8.41 -66.64 22.58
C LEU A 180 -8.88 -65.87 23.83
N ALA A 181 -8.27 -64.72 24.12
CA ALA A 181 -8.69 -63.85 25.22
C ALA A 181 -10.05 -63.20 24.95
N ALA A 182 -10.29 -62.73 23.73
CA ALA A 182 -11.58 -62.17 23.32
C ALA A 182 -12.70 -63.21 23.37
N LYS A 183 -12.44 -64.45 22.93
CA LYS A 183 -13.39 -65.57 23.09
C LYS A 183 -13.67 -65.95 24.54
N ARG A 184 -12.70 -65.75 25.46
CA ARG A 184 -12.90 -65.94 26.91
C ARG A 184 -13.73 -64.84 27.54
N GLU A 185 -13.57 -63.58 27.13
CA GLU A 185 -14.41 -62.46 27.58
C GLU A 185 -15.86 -62.62 27.08
N GLU A 186 -16.05 -63.07 25.83
CA GLU A 186 -17.38 -63.33 25.27
C GLU A 186 -18.10 -64.50 25.98
N TYR A 187 -17.36 -65.53 26.40
CA TYR A 187 -17.91 -66.62 27.24
C TYR A 187 -18.26 -66.14 28.66
N GLN A 188 -17.46 -65.26 29.27
CA GLN A 188 -17.71 -64.74 30.63
C GLN A 188 -18.88 -63.74 30.72
N LEU A 189 -19.17 -62.98 29.66
CA LEU A 189 -20.34 -62.08 29.59
C LEU A 189 -21.67 -62.82 29.38
N SER A 190 -21.64 -64.12 29.06
CA SER A 190 -22.84 -64.94 28.88
C SER A 190 -23.31 -65.68 30.15
N SER A 191 -22.53 -65.65 31.24
CA SER A 191 -22.88 -66.30 32.51
C SER A 191 -22.71 -65.38 33.73
N SER A 192 -23.71 -64.54 34.02
CA SER A 192 -24.16 -64.18 35.38
C SER A 192 -25.14 -62.99 35.35
N ASN A 193 -26.41 -63.29 35.10
CA ASN A 193 -27.54 -62.52 35.63
C ASN A 193 -27.89 -63.14 36.99
N THR A 194 -27.82 -62.37 38.08
CA THR A 194 -28.74 -62.41 39.23
C THR A 194 -28.38 -61.35 40.28
N ASP A 195 -29.40 -60.57 40.63
CA ASP A 195 -29.81 -60.00 41.92
C ASP A 195 -29.01 -59.00 42.78
N ASP A 196 -29.84 -58.06 43.27
CA ASP A 196 -29.87 -57.28 44.52
C ASP A 196 -28.78 -56.23 44.86
N GLY A 197 -29.27 -55.02 45.19
CA GLY A 197 -28.50 -53.96 45.86
C GLY A 197 -28.48 -54.13 47.39
N PRO A 198 -28.31 -53.06 48.20
CA PRO A 198 -27.47 -51.86 48.05
C PRO A 198 -26.53 -51.64 49.27
N SER A 199 -25.79 -50.52 49.25
CA SER A 199 -25.32 -49.70 50.40
C SER A 199 -23.87 -49.78 50.94
N ASP A 200 -23.36 -48.56 51.14
CA ASP A 200 -22.58 -48.02 52.26
C ASP A 200 -21.04 -48.23 52.45
N LYS A 201 -20.35 -47.08 52.35
CA LYS A 201 -19.38 -46.48 53.30
C LYS A 201 -17.98 -47.07 53.57
N LYS A 202 -17.04 -46.09 53.62
CA LYS A 202 -15.88 -45.87 54.54
C LYS A 202 -14.45 -46.29 54.09
N ARG A 203 -13.67 -45.25 53.75
CA ARG A 203 -12.60 -44.61 54.56
C ARG A 203 -11.42 -45.49 55.07
N ARG A 204 -10.19 -45.18 54.60
CA ARG A 204 -8.92 -44.87 55.36
C ARG A 204 -7.70 -45.04 54.41
N LYS A 205 -6.75 -44.08 54.33
CA LYS A 205 -5.47 -43.97 55.09
C LYS A 205 -4.67 -45.30 55.04
N THR A 206 -3.39 -45.39 54.65
CA THR A 206 -2.21 -44.58 55.02
C THR A 206 -0.96 -45.07 54.23
N THR A 207 0.03 -44.19 54.09
CA THR A 207 1.45 -44.40 53.71
C THR A 207 2.22 -45.35 54.65
N PRO A 208 3.45 -45.82 54.31
CA PRO A 208 4.73 -45.15 54.71
C PRO A 208 5.83 -45.14 53.60
N THR A 209 6.70 -44.11 53.47
CA THR A 209 8.04 -43.84 54.12
C THR A 209 9.13 -44.84 53.67
N SER A 210 10.40 -44.56 53.34
CA SER A 210 11.49 -43.62 53.73
C SER A 210 12.58 -43.60 52.59
N GLY A 211 13.69 -42.86 52.53
CA GLY A 211 14.46 -41.97 53.44
C GLY A 211 15.43 -41.06 52.60
N GLN A 212 15.76 -39.85 53.05
CA GLN A 212 17.02 -39.40 53.74
C GLN A 212 18.32 -39.65 52.92
N THR A 213 19.21 -38.68 52.61
CA THR A 213 19.97 -37.72 53.47
C THR A 213 20.66 -36.65 52.59
N SER A 214 20.72 -35.36 53.01
CA SER A 214 21.89 -34.52 53.42
C SER A 214 22.89 -34.13 52.28
N SER A 215 23.62 -33.01 52.19
CA SER A 215 23.91 -31.78 52.98
C SER A 215 24.74 -30.82 52.07
N GLY A 216 24.95 -29.56 52.47
CA GLY A 216 26.10 -28.75 52.02
C GLY A 216 25.77 -27.36 51.44
N GLY A 217 26.23 -26.30 52.12
CA GLY A 217 26.06 -24.90 51.69
C GLY A 217 27.36 -24.23 51.21
N GLN A 218 27.30 -22.89 51.19
CA GLN A 218 28.34 -21.86 50.94
C GLN A 218 28.49 -21.31 49.51
N GLY A 219 28.68 -19.98 49.45
CA GLY A 219 29.48 -19.33 48.40
C GLY A 219 28.88 -18.07 47.75
N GLN A 220 29.03 -16.91 48.40
CA GLN A 220 29.12 -15.61 47.70
C GLN A 220 30.38 -15.60 46.82
N LEU A 221 30.33 -14.97 45.64
CA LEU A 221 31.43 -14.17 45.09
C LEU A 221 30.95 -13.33 43.90
N SER A 222 31.27 -12.04 44.00
CA SER A 222 31.08 -10.97 43.03
C SER A 222 32.07 -11.05 41.88
N HIS A 223 31.60 -10.86 40.65
CA HIS A 223 32.45 -10.35 39.56
C HIS A 223 31.67 -9.34 38.71
N GLN A 224 32.10 -8.07 38.82
CA GLN A 224 31.88 -7.06 37.80
C GLN A 224 32.75 -7.41 36.59
N SER A 225 32.14 -7.47 35.41
CA SER A 225 32.84 -7.25 34.15
C SER A 225 32.01 -6.31 33.30
N ASN A 226 32.62 -5.19 32.91
CA ASN A 226 32.07 -4.23 31.98
C ASN A 226 31.96 -4.90 30.60
N GLN A 227 30.75 -4.95 30.06
CA GLN A 227 30.53 -5.03 28.62
C GLN A 227 29.59 -3.89 28.24
N GLU A 228 30.14 -2.94 27.48
CA GLU A 228 29.41 -1.87 26.83
C GLU A 228 28.36 -2.48 25.89
N THR A 229 27.09 -2.21 26.17
CA THR A 229 25.99 -2.58 25.29
C THR A 229 25.86 -1.58 24.14
N PRO A 230 25.49 -2.03 22.92
CA PRO A 230 25.28 -1.16 21.77
C PRO A 230 24.19 -0.12 22.06
N LYS A 231 24.40 1.10 21.57
CA LYS A 231 23.40 2.18 21.58
C LYS A 231 22.13 1.70 20.88
N ASP A 232 21.08 1.43 21.66
CA ASP A 232 19.72 1.24 21.15
C ASP A 232 19.32 2.48 20.33
N PHE A 233 19.19 2.28 19.01
CA PHE A 233 18.44 3.17 18.16
C PHE A 233 16.98 3.11 18.60
N HIS A 234 16.56 4.05 19.44
CA HIS A 234 15.14 4.28 19.67
C HIS A 234 14.54 4.92 18.42
N GLU A 235 13.76 4.15 17.68
CA GLU A 235 12.82 4.68 16.69
C GLU A 235 11.93 5.75 17.35
N PRO A 236 11.68 6.90 16.69
CA PRO A 236 10.73 7.87 17.18
C PRO A 236 9.33 7.24 17.22
N PRO A 237 8.47 7.65 18.19
CA PRO A 237 7.14 7.07 18.32
C PRO A 237 6.31 7.32 17.06
N ILE A 238 5.69 6.26 16.54
CA ILE A 238 4.64 6.36 15.53
C ILE A 238 3.45 7.08 16.18
N HIS A 239 3.27 8.35 15.87
CA HIS A 239 2.06 9.09 16.22
C HIS A 239 0.91 8.54 15.37
N THR A 240 -0.12 8.01 16.00
CA THR A 240 -1.37 7.68 15.29
C THR A 240 -2.05 8.97 14.85
N ALA A 241 -2.79 8.93 13.74
CA ALA A 241 -3.53 10.09 13.21
C ALA A 241 -4.34 10.80 14.31
N HIS A 242 -5.06 10.04 15.14
CA HIS A 242 -5.83 10.57 16.27
C HIS A 242 -5.02 11.35 17.31
N SER A 243 -3.78 10.94 17.61
CA SER A 243 -2.94 11.66 18.58
C SER A 243 -2.45 13.02 18.08
N ILE A 244 -2.33 13.19 16.75
CA ILE A 244 -1.94 14.45 16.13
C ILE A 244 -3.14 15.40 16.07
N GLN A 245 -4.34 14.85 15.87
CA GLN A 245 -5.61 15.57 15.72
C GLN A 245 -6.05 16.30 16.99
N ASP A 246 -6.07 15.61 18.14
CA ASP A 246 -6.47 16.21 19.42
C ASP A 246 -5.51 17.33 19.84
N ASP A 247 -4.22 17.09 19.63
CA ASP A 247 -3.15 18.06 19.85
C ASP A 247 -3.32 19.30 18.94
N LEU A 248 -3.75 19.11 17.68
CA LEU A 248 -3.99 20.20 16.73
C LEU A 248 -5.16 21.08 17.18
N LEU A 249 -6.28 20.48 17.56
CA LEU A 249 -7.47 21.20 18.02
C LEU A 249 -7.19 21.98 19.31
N GLU A 250 -6.43 21.38 20.24
CA GLU A 250 -6.04 22.06 21.48
C GLU A 250 -5.05 23.22 21.21
N LYS A 251 -4.09 23.03 20.30
CA LYS A 251 -3.14 24.07 19.88
C LYS A 251 -3.81 25.22 19.12
N ILE A 252 -4.80 24.92 18.26
CA ILE A 252 -5.69 25.91 17.62
C ILE A 252 -6.38 26.77 18.66
N LYS A 253 -7.00 26.15 19.69
CA LYS A 253 -7.66 26.87 20.79
C LYS A 253 -6.69 27.76 21.58
N LYS A 254 -5.42 27.38 21.68
CA LYS A 254 -4.36 28.11 22.40
C LYS A 254 -3.66 29.20 21.57
N GLY A 255 -3.91 29.28 20.25
CA GLY A 255 -3.36 30.33 19.37
C GLY A 255 -1.84 30.24 19.11
N THR A 256 -1.23 29.07 19.35
CA THR A 256 0.23 28.85 19.24
C THR A 256 0.57 27.98 18.02
N ASN A 257 0.27 28.44 16.81
CA ASN A 257 0.35 27.55 15.64
C ASN A 257 1.39 28.01 14.62
N ILE A 258 2.60 27.46 14.74
CA ILE A 258 3.47 27.17 13.59
C ILE A 258 3.94 25.73 13.79
N MET A 259 3.27 24.78 13.13
CA MET A 259 3.82 23.44 12.97
C MET A 259 4.65 23.44 11.69
N ASN A 260 5.96 23.14 11.81
CA ASN A 260 6.84 22.92 10.66
C ASN A 260 6.89 21.42 10.34
N ILE A 261 5.73 20.79 10.12
CA ILE A 261 5.64 19.37 9.76
C ILE A 261 4.97 19.29 8.37
N ALA A 262 5.64 18.62 7.43
CA ALA A 262 5.13 18.33 6.09
C ALA A 262 4.60 16.90 6.06
N PRO A 263 3.28 16.64 6.05
CA PRO A 263 2.80 15.31 5.65
C PRO A 263 3.20 15.07 4.19
N SER A 264 3.72 13.88 3.89
CA SER A 264 4.12 13.47 2.54
C SER A 264 3.47 12.13 2.21
N ASP A 265 2.84 12.04 1.05
CA ASP A 265 2.28 10.81 0.52
C ASP A 265 3.22 10.26 -0.56
N LEU A 266 3.57 8.98 -0.46
CA LEU A 266 4.40 8.30 -1.46
C LEU A 266 3.50 7.40 -2.32
N VAL A 267 3.53 7.63 -3.64
CA VAL A 267 2.77 6.87 -4.63
C VAL A 267 3.76 6.14 -5.53
N ASP A 268 3.62 4.83 -5.64
CA ASP A 268 4.39 3.99 -6.56
C ASP A 268 3.55 3.69 -7.81
N PHE A 269 4.10 3.99 -8.98
CA PHE A 269 3.46 3.79 -10.26
C PHE A 269 4.05 2.56 -10.96
N GLY A 270 3.21 1.56 -11.23
CA GLY A 270 3.64 0.39 -11.98
C GLY A 270 3.99 0.75 -13.42
N GLY A 271 5.17 0.34 -13.90
CA GLY A 271 5.64 0.62 -15.28
C GLY A 271 4.97 -0.20 -16.39
N GLN A 272 3.80 -0.80 -16.13
CA GLN A 272 3.05 -1.55 -17.13
C GLN A 272 2.18 -0.59 -17.94
N LYS A 273 2.32 -0.59 -19.28
CA LYS A 273 1.61 0.33 -20.20
C LYS A 273 0.09 0.38 -20.00
N SER A 274 -0.55 -0.70 -19.56
CA SER A 274 -2.00 -0.72 -19.28
C SER A 274 -2.41 0.20 -18.13
N PHE A 275 -1.48 0.57 -17.26
CA PHE A 275 -1.70 1.47 -16.13
C PHE A 275 -1.44 2.94 -16.45
N ASP A 276 -0.93 3.28 -17.64
CA ASP A 276 -0.61 4.66 -18.01
C ASP A 276 -1.82 5.60 -17.91
N MET A 277 -3.02 5.10 -18.23
CA MET A 277 -4.27 5.87 -18.09
C MET A 277 -4.67 6.13 -16.64
N THR A 278 -4.14 5.37 -15.67
CA THR A 278 -4.40 5.58 -14.25
C THR A 278 -3.59 6.73 -13.67
N HIS A 279 -2.49 7.10 -14.34
CA HIS A 279 -1.57 8.13 -13.86
C HIS A 279 -2.24 9.50 -13.73
N GLN A 280 -3.25 9.80 -14.56
CA GLN A 280 -4.01 11.06 -14.51
C GLN A 280 -4.73 11.31 -13.17
N LEU A 281 -4.93 10.25 -12.36
CA LEU A 281 -5.53 10.37 -11.03
C LEU A 281 -4.56 10.93 -9.97
N PHE A 282 -3.26 10.76 -10.17
CA PHE A 282 -2.25 10.97 -9.13
C PHE A 282 -1.10 11.89 -9.54
N ILE A 283 -0.82 12.02 -10.84
CA ILE A 283 0.21 12.93 -11.35
C ILE A 283 -0.34 14.37 -11.26
N GLN A 284 0.23 15.16 -10.36
CA GLN A 284 -0.16 16.54 -10.10
C GLN A 284 1.04 17.48 -10.12
N HIS A 285 0.80 18.75 -10.49
CA HIS A 285 1.87 19.74 -10.67
C HIS A 285 2.62 20.15 -9.39
N ARG A 286 2.04 19.88 -8.21
CA ARG A 286 2.66 20.12 -6.90
C ARG A 286 3.53 18.95 -6.42
N GLY A 287 3.56 17.85 -7.17
CA GLY A 287 4.30 16.64 -6.84
C GLY A 287 5.81 16.78 -6.98
N THR A 288 6.52 15.83 -6.35
CA THR A 288 7.94 15.55 -6.63
C THR A 288 8.03 14.14 -7.19
N PHE A 289 8.66 13.99 -8.35
CA PHE A 289 8.79 12.73 -9.06
C PHE A 289 10.21 12.20 -8.92
N ILE A 290 10.34 10.91 -8.58
CA ILE A 290 11.62 10.22 -8.47
C ILE A 290 11.63 9.15 -9.56
N LEU A 291 12.47 9.35 -10.59
CA LEU A 291 12.60 8.41 -11.68
C LEU A 291 13.76 7.45 -11.41
N MET A 292 13.44 6.17 -11.26
CA MET A 292 14.38 5.13 -10.86
C MET A 292 14.87 4.31 -12.04
N PHE A 293 16.16 3.95 -12.05
CA PHE A 293 16.75 3.06 -13.06
C PHE A 293 17.85 2.15 -12.47
N ASP A 294 18.22 1.09 -13.20
CA ASP A 294 19.30 0.18 -12.80
C ASP A 294 20.67 0.80 -13.09
N GLY A 295 21.40 1.17 -12.03
CA GLY A 295 22.71 1.83 -12.13
C GLY A 295 23.85 0.92 -12.60
N ARG A 296 23.63 -0.40 -12.67
CA ARG A 296 24.61 -1.33 -13.26
C ARG A 296 24.71 -1.15 -14.76
N LYS A 297 23.57 -0.85 -15.39
CA LYS A 297 23.42 -0.67 -16.84
C LYS A 297 23.68 0.81 -17.21
N GLY A 298 24.10 1.06 -18.44
CA GLY A 298 24.15 2.42 -18.98
C GLY A 298 22.76 2.89 -19.40
N LEU A 299 22.53 4.21 -19.49
CA LEU A 299 21.21 4.73 -19.86
C LEU A 299 20.74 4.24 -21.24
N TYR A 300 21.68 4.09 -22.18
CA TYR A 300 21.42 3.64 -23.55
C TYR A 300 21.64 2.13 -23.74
N THR A 301 21.85 1.37 -22.67
CA THR A 301 21.95 -0.09 -22.76
C THR A 301 20.56 -0.68 -23.03
N VAL A 302 20.46 -1.52 -24.06
CA VAL A 302 19.23 -2.25 -24.39
C VAL A 302 18.88 -3.22 -23.25
N LEU A 303 17.65 -3.14 -22.78
CA LEU A 303 17.12 -3.92 -21.67
C LEU A 303 16.48 -5.20 -22.20
N THR A 304 17.16 -6.33 -22.01
CA THR A 304 16.72 -7.65 -22.48
C THR A 304 15.45 -8.17 -21.80
N GLU A 305 15.07 -7.60 -20.67
CA GLU A 305 13.82 -7.91 -19.96
C GLU A 305 12.55 -7.41 -20.68
N TYR A 306 12.69 -6.56 -21.71
CA TYR A 306 11.57 -6.06 -22.50
C TYR A 306 11.44 -6.85 -23.82
N PRO A 307 10.33 -7.58 -24.05
CA PRO A 307 10.14 -8.42 -25.24
C PRO A 307 10.08 -7.64 -26.56
N GLN A 308 9.84 -6.31 -26.50
CA GLN A 308 9.59 -5.46 -27.67
C GLN A 308 10.87 -5.07 -28.43
N GLY A 309 12.06 -5.42 -27.92
CA GLY A 309 13.35 -5.01 -28.51
C GLY A 309 13.60 -3.50 -28.37
N ASP A 310 14.87 -3.09 -28.34
CA ASP A 310 15.33 -1.68 -28.34
C ASP A 310 14.90 -0.76 -27.17
N VAL A 311 14.31 -1.29 -26.10
CA VAL A 311 13.98 -0.50 -24.91
C VAL A 311 15.24 -0.22 -24.10
N THR A 312 15.49 1.05 -23.76
CA THR A 312 16.60 1.49 -22.91
C THR A 312 16.09 2.23 -21.68
N ALA A 313 16.94 2.40 -20.66
CA ALA A 313 16.58 3.24 -19.51
C ALA A 313 16.31 4.69 -19.95
N ALA A 314 17.08 5.22 -20.90
CA ALA A 314 16.87 6.53 -21.51
C ALA A 314 15.44 6.68 -22.08
N SER A 315 15.00 5.74 -22.90
CA SER A 315 13.64 5.78 -23.48
C SER A 315 12.53 5.66 -22.43
N ILE A 316 12.76 4.91 -21.34
CA ILE A 316 11.79 4.78 -20.24
C ILE A 316 11.72 6.09 -19.44
N LEU A 317 12.87 6.69 -19.10
CA LEU A 317 12.93 7.96 -18.39
C LEU A 317 12.26 9.06 -19.20
N GLU A 318 12.51 9.11 -20.50
CA GLU A 318 11.87 10.04 -21.42
C GLU A 318 10.34 9.86 -21.42
N HIS A 319 9.84 8.63 -21.53
CA HIS A 319 8.40 8.34 -21.44
C HIS A 319 7.76 8.87 -20.14
N TRP A 320 8.42 8.68 -18.99
CA TRP A 320 7.91 9.17 -17.70
C TRP A 320 7.93 10.69 -17.59
N ILE A 321 8.97 11.37 -18.05
CA ILE A 321 9.02 12.84 -18.04
C ILE A 321 7.92 13.42 -18.93
N ASN A 322 7.68 12.81 -20.10
CA ASN A 322 6.57 13.22 -20.96
C ASN A 322 5.21 12.97 -20.31
N SER A 323 5.05 11.87 -19.56
CA SER A 323 3.84 11.62 -18.77
C SER A 323 3.62 12.73 -17.73
N VAL A 324 4.67 13.18 -17.03
CA VAL A 324 4.58 14.32 -16.11
C VAL A 324 4.15 15.59 -16.86
N LEU A 325 4.76 15.87 -18.01
CA LEU A 325 4.41 17.04 -18.84
C LEU A 325 2.93 17.04 -19.24
N THR A 326 2.39 15.88 -19.56
CA THR A 326 0.98 15.70 -20.00
C THR A 326 -0.03 16.16 -18.96
N TYR A 327 0.21 15.78 -17.71
CA TYR A 327 -0.74 15.99 -16.62
C TYR A 327 -0.41 17.24 -15.79
N CYS A 328 0.82 17.76 -15.89
CA CYS A 328 1.29 18.95 -15.16
C CYS A 328 1.41 20.17 -16.07
N ASN A 329 0.30 20.64 -16.64
CA ASN A 329 0.29 21.80 -17.56
C ASN A 329 0.51 23.16 -16.89
N LYS A 330 0.34 23.24 -15.57
CA LYS A 330 0.55 24.48 -14.79
C LYS A 330 1.89 24.41 -14.06
N THR A 331 2.86 25.17 -14.54
CA THR A 331 4.19 25.25 -13.92
C THR A 331 4.30 26.59 -13.19
N GLU A 332 4.43 26.53 -11.87
CA GLU A 332 4.77 27.67 -11.03
C GLU A 332 6.06 27.32 -10.29
N ASP A 333 6.98 28.27 -10.16
CA ASP A 333 8.20 28.15 -9.34
C ASP A 333 9.05 26.89 -9.62
N LYS A 334 9.09 26.46 -10.89
CA LYS A 334 9.81 25.26 -11.36
C LYS A 334 9.30 23.94 -10.75
N MET A 335 8.01 23.89 -10.41
CA MET A 335 7.29 22.68 -10.00
C MET A 335 6.49 22.07 -11.15
N PRO A 336 6.40 20.74 -11.27
CA PRO A 336 6.89 19.74 -10.31
C PRO A 336 8.43 19.60 -10.32
N ARG A 337 9.02 18.98 -9.30
CA ARG A 337 10.46 18.63 -9.30
C ARG A 337 10.65 17.20 -9.78
N ILE A 338 11.67 16.97 -10.60
CA ILE A 338 12.03 15.66 -11.12
C ILE A 338 13.44 15.30 -10.67
N LEU A 339 13.56 14.21 -9.92
CA LEU A 339 14.78 13.63 -9.38
C LEU A 339 15.09 12.32 -10.10
N PHE A 340 16.37 11.95 -10.15
CA PHE A 340 16.82 10.67 -10.69
C PHE A 340 17.52 9.84 -9.61
N ALA A 341 17.19 8.54 -9.56
CA ALA A 341 17.83 7.60 -8.66
C ALA A 341 18.28 6.34 -9.41
N ALA A 342 19.58 6.07 -9.38
CA ALA A 342 20.19 4.84 -9.82
C ALA A 342 20.22 3.83 -8.66
N THR A 343 19.84 2.58 -8.94
CA THR A 343 19.85 1.48 -7.96
C THR A 343 21.06 0.56 -8.14
N HIS A 344 21.31 -0.32 -7.18
CA HIS A 344 22.39 -1.32 -7.17
C HIS A 344 23.80 -0.70 -7.02
N SER A 345 23.92 0.33 -6.18
CA SER A 345 25.22 0.94 -5.92
C SER A 345 26.21 -0.04 -5.27
N ASP A 346 25.73 -1.02 -4.51
CA ASP A 346 26.49 -2.10 -3.88
C ASP A 346 27.30 -2.96 -4.87
N SER A 347 26.95 -2.92 -6.16
CA SER A 347 27.72 -3.59 -7.21
C SER A 347 29.02 -2.88 -7.60
N PHE A 348 29.35 -1.75 -6.95
CA PHE A 348 30.46 -0.88 -7.33
C PHE A 348 31.24 -0.37 -6.12
N SER A 349 32.54 -0.15 -6.31
CA SER A 349 33.36 0.62 -5.37
C SER A 349 32.99 2.11 -5.37
N GLU A 350 33.35 2.86 -4.32
CA GLU A 350 33.06 4.30 -4.22
C GLU A 350 33.62 5.13 -5.39
N ASP A 351 34.80 4.76 -5.90
CA ASP A 351 35.41 5.42 -7.06
C ASP A 351 34.62 5.16 -8.35
N GLU A 352 34.12 3.93 -8.54
CA GLU A 352 33.28 3.57 -9.68
C GLU A 352 31.90 4.22 -9.59
N LYS A 353 31.30 4.26 -8.40
CA LYS A 353 30.05 5.00 -8.15
C LYS A 353 30.20 6.46 -8.56
N SER A 354 31.26 7.13 -8.10
CA SER A 354 31.53 8.54 -8.39
C SER A 354 31.67 8.79 -9.90
N LYS A 355 32.42 7.94 -10.61
CA LYS A 355 32.56 8.03 -12.07
C LYS A 355 31.23 7.81 -12.80
N ARG A 356 30.42 6.85 -12.35
CA ARG A 356 29.11 6.57 -12.94
C ARG A 356 28.11 7.70 -12.71
N ILE A 357 28.06 8.27 -11.52
CA ILE A 357 27.20 9.43 -11.22
C ILE A 357 27.51 10.59 -12.16
N LEU A 358 28.80 10.93 -12.35
CA LEU A 358 29.21 11.98 -13.27
C LEU A 358 28.73 11.69 -14.70
N LYS A 359 28.94 10.46 -15.17
CA LYS A 359 28.48 10.02 -16.49
C LYS A 359 26.96 10.12 -16.64
N PHE A 360 26.20 9.65 -15.66
CA PHE A 360 24.73 9.75 -15.67
C PHE A 360 24.26 11.20 -15.69
N ASN A 361 24.86 12.08 -14.88
CA ASN A 361 24.53 13.50 -14.86
C ASN A 361 24.75 14.16 -16.24
N GLU A 362 25.88 13.87 -16.91
CA GLU A 362 26.19 14.35 -18.25
C GLU A 362 25.19 13.84 -19.30
N GLU A 363 24.91 12.54 -19.30
CA GLU A 363 23.97 11.91 -20.23
C GLU A 363 22.54 12.45 -20.05
N LEU A 364 22.06 12.56 -18.81
CA LEU A 364 20.73 13.09 -18.49
C LEU A 364 20.62 14.57 -18.87
N ARG A 365 21.65 15.38 -18.60
CA ARG A 365 21.67 16.79 -18.98
C ARG A 365 21.65 16.94 -20.49
N LYS A 366 22.44 16.14 -21.21
CA LYS A 366 22.42 16.13 -22.69
C LYS A 366 21.03 15.77 -23.21
N MET A 367 20.44 14.69 -22.69
CA MET A 367 19.15 14.17 -23.11
C MET A 367 18.01 15.17 -22.93
N PHE A 368 17.97 15.86 -21.79
CA PHE A 368 16.83 16.73 -21.45
C PHE A 368 17.12 18.24 -21.55
N SER A 369 18.29 18.66 -22.00
CA SER A 369 18.66 20.09 -22.10
C SER A 369 17.68 20.93 -22.93
N LEU A 370 17.11 20.35 -23.98
CA LEU A 370 16.13 21.00 -24.86
C LEU A 370 14.68 20.65 -24.50
N HIS A 371 14.47 19.83 -23.46
CA HIS A 371 13.14 19.40 -23.07
C HIS A 371 12.38 20.54 -22.39
N LYS A 372 11.06 20.63 -22.63
CA LYS A 372 10.22 21.68 -22.03
C LYS A 372 10.24 21.69 -20.50
N LEU A 373 10.42 20.52 -19.89
CA LEU A 373 10.59 20.37 -18.44
C LEU A 373 12.04 20.50 -17.93
N HIS A 374 13.01 20.96 -18.73
CA HIS A 374 14.41 21.01 -18.27
C HIS A 374 14.60 21.81 -16.97
N GLU A 375 13.86 22.91 -16.77
CA GLU A 375 13.94 23.73 -15.55
C GLU A 375 13.39 23.04 -14.29
N HIS A 376 12.63 21.95 -14.49
CA HIS A 376 12.02 21.13 -13.45
C HIS A 376 12.95 19.99 -12.99
N ILE A 377 13.92 19.64 -13.84
CA ILE A 377 14.82 18.50 -13.63
C ILE A 377 16.01 18.91 -12.78
N MET A 378 16.28 18.14 -11.74
CA MET A 378 17.42 18.34 -10.84
C MET A 378 18.60 17.46 -11.27
N TYR A 379 19.34 17.92 -12.29
CA TYR A 379 20.47 17.17 -12.86
C TYR A 379 21.64 16.97 -11.90
N ASP A 380 21.81 17.85 -10.92
CA ASP A 380 23.08 17.98 -10.21
C ASP A 380 23.32 16.91 -9.13
N ASN A 381 22.40 15.94 -8.96
CA ASN A 381 22.54 14.85 -8.00
C ASN A 381 21.72 13.60 -8.40
N VAL A 382 22.25 12.74 -9.28
CA VAL A 382 21.75 11.35 -9.34
C VAL A 382 22.04 10.66 -8.00
N PHE A 383 21.01 10.17 -7.32
CA PHE A 383 21.18 9.36 -6.11
C PHE A 383 21.56 7.95 -6.53
N PHE A 384 22.75 7.47 -6.15
CA PHE A 384 23.17 6.11 -6.50
C PHE A 384 23.13 5.22 -5.26
N MET A 385 22.00 4.56 -5.06
CA MET A 385 21.64 3.94 -3.80
C MET A 385 21.70 2.41 -3.83
N ASN A 386 22.02 1.81 -2.69
CA ASN A 386 21.75 0.42 -2.39
C ASN A 386 20.37 0.31 -1.74
N ALA A 387 19.37 -0.09 -2.51
CA ALA A 387 18.00 -0.22 -2.03
C ALA A 387 17.81 -1.33 -0.96
N THR A 388 18.81 -2.19 -0.74
CA THR A 388 18.78 -3.23 0.30
C THR A 388 19.38 -2.78 1.63
N ASP A 389 20.05 -1.63 1.67
CA ASP A 389 20.65 -1.07 2.87
C ASP A 389 19.84 0.12 3.38
N ALA A 390 19.16 -0.06 4.52
CA ALA A 390 18.36 0.98 5.15
C ALA A 390 19.19 2.17 5.68
N ALA A 391 20.51 2.00 5.84
CA ALA A 391 21.44 3.02 6.29
C ALA A 391 22.24 3.66 5.13
N ASP A 392 21.86 3.38 3.88
CA ASP A 392 22.50 3.95 2.69
C ASP A 392 22.46 5.49 2.73
N ARG A 393 23.63 6.11 2.51
CA ARG A 393 23.81 7.56 2.62
C ARG A 393 23.11 8.33 1.50
N ASP A 394 22.98 7.74 0.32
CA ASP A 394 22.26 8.35 -0.81
C ASP A 394 20.75 8.35 -0.55
N ILE A 395 20.22 7.32 0.14
CA ILE A 395 18.82 7.32 0.62
C ILE A 395 18.59 8.45 1.62
N GLU A 396 19.47 8.63 2.62
CA GLU A 396 19.35 9.75 3.57
C GLU A 396 19.48 11.11 2.87
N ARG A 397 20.43 11.25 1.93
CA ARG A 397 20.58 12.46 1.12
C ARG A 397 19.33 12.76 0.29
N MET A 398 18.67 11.73 -0.25
CA MET A 398 17.41 11.87 -0.98
C MET A 398 16.30 12.35 -0.05
N LYS A 399 16.18 11.80 1.16
CA LYS A 399 15.20 12.28 2.17
C LYS A 399 15.42 13.76 2.51
N ASP A 400 16.66 14.18 2.77
CA ASP A 400 16.99 15.59 3.02
C ASP A 400 16.62 16.48 1.83
N THR A 401 16.89 16.01 0.60
CA THR A 401 16.53 16.74 -0.62
C THR A 401 15.02 16.87 -0.77
N LEU A 402 14.24 15.83 -0.48
CA LEU A 402 12.78 15.87 -0.51
C LEU A 402 12.23 16.87 0.52
N VAL A 403 12.83 16.93 1.71
CA VAL A 403 12.48 17.93 2.73
C VAL A 403 12.77 19.34 2.23
N ASP A 404 13.94 19.58 1.63
CA ASP A 404 14.29 20.88 1.06
C ASP A 404 13.36 21.30 -0.08
N ILE A 405 12.96 20.37 -0.96
CA ILE A 405 11.98 20.62 -2.02
C ILE A 405 10.62 20.99 -1.41
N ALA A 406 10.16 20.26 -0.38
CA ALA A 406 8.91 20.58 0.29
C ALA A 406 8.90 22.02 0.85
N PHE A 407 10.02 22.49 1.40
CA PHE A 407 10.17 23.89 1.88
C PHE A 407 10.25 24.93 0.75
N GLN A 408 10.59 24.53 -0.48
CA GLN A 408 10.67 25.41 -1.65
C GLN A 408 9.34 25.56 -2.39
N GLN A 409 8.36 24.69 -2.12
CA GLN A 409 7.03 24.77 -2.71
C GLN A 409 6.42 26.16 -2.48
N SER A 410 5.83 26.75 -3.53
CA SER A 410 5.13 28.04 -3.44
C SER A 410 3.97 28.03 -2.45
N THR A 411 3.41 26.84 -2.21
CA THR A 411 2.35 26.58 -1.25
C THR A 411 2.85 26.39 0.17
N TRP A 412 4.15 26.23 0.39
CA TRP A 412 4.71 26.04 1.71
C TRP A 412 4.44 27.24 2.61
N GLY A 413 3.84 26.99 3.78
CA GLY A 413 3.48 28.05 4.73
C GLY A 413 2.26 28.88 4.32
N GLN A 414 1.53 28.51 3.26
CA GLN A 414 0.21 29.07 2.99
C GLN A 414 -0.71 28.82 4.19
N GLN A 415 -1.49 29.84 4.53
CA GLN A 415 -2.40 29.76 5.67
C GLN A 415 -3.64 28.97 5.27
N MET A 416 -3.83 27.82 5.93
CA MET A 416 -5.08 27.07 5.83
C MET A 416 -6.14 27.73 6.72
N PRO A 417 -7.37 27.96 6.23
CA PRO A 417 -8.47 28.41 7.08
C PRO A 417 -8.69 27.44 8.24
N ILE A 418 -8.62 27.93 9.46
CA ILE A 418 -8.80 27.11 10.68
C ILE A 418 -10.17 26.40 10.68
N VAL A 419 -11.19 27.04 10.08
CA VAL A 419 -12.54 26.50 9.91
C VAL A 419 -12.61 25.22 9.09
N TRP A 420 -11.57 24.89 8.31
CA TRP A 420 -11.52 23.65 7.54
C TRP A 420 -10.99 22.46 8.35
N VAL A 421 -10.26 22.72 9.43
CA VAL A 421 -9.60 21.67 10.20
C VAL A 421 -10.59 20.63 10.72
N PRO A 422 -11.70 20.99 11.40
CA PRO A 422 -12.62 19.97 11.93
C PRO A 422 -13.15 19.01 10.86
N LEU A 423 -13.49 19.55 9.69
CA LEU A 423 -13.99 18.75 8.57
C LEU A 423 -12.90 17.84 7.97
N ASP A 424 -11.67 18.33 7.80
CA ASP A 424 -10.53 17.51 7.34
C ASP A 424 -10.22 16.36 8.32
N LEU A 425 -10.31 16.62 9.63
CA LEU A 425 -10.10 15.59 10.66
C LEU A 425 -11.18 14.51 10.61
N GLN A 426 -12.44 14.89 10.50
CA GLN A 426 -13.55 13.94 10.40
C GLN A 426 -13.46 13.10 9.12
N ILE A 427 -13.03 13.68 8.00
CA ILE A 427 -12.74 12.90 6.78
C ILE A 427 -11.59 11.92 7.03
N SER A 428 -10.56 12.33 7.77
CA SER A 428 -9.45 11.46 8.13
C SER A 428 -9.89 10.29 9.02
N ASP A 429 -10.81 10.52 9.96
CA ASP A 429 -11.36 9.47 10.81
C ASP A 429 -12.19 8.48 9.98
N MET A 430 -13.02 8.98 9.06
CA MET A 430 -13.76 8.14 8.11
C MET A 430 -12.82 7.25 7.28
N ARG A 431 -11.68 7.78 6.81
CA ARG A 431 -10.68 6.96 6.11
C ARG A 431 -10.07 5.89 7.01
N ALA A 432 -9.77 6.22 8.28
CA ALA A 432 -9.23 5.28 9.25
C ALA A 432 -10.22 4.14 9.57
N ASP A 433 -11.52 4.46 9.55
CA ASP A 433 -12.62 3.50 9.68
C ASP A 433 -12.88 2.69 8.39
N GLY A 434 -12.06 2.89 7.36
CA GLY A 434 -12.11 2.13 6.12
C GLY A 434 -13.02 2.72 5.05
N ILE A 435 -13.71 3.84 5.30
CA ILE A 435 -14.62 4.47 4.34
C ILE A 435 -13.81 5.05 3.17
N LYS A 436 -14.21 4.71 1.94
CA LYS A 436 -13.51 5.12 0.70
C LYS A 436 -14.24 6.20 -0.09
N LEU A 437 -15.57 6.21 -0.02
CA LEU A 437 -16.47 7.06 -0.79
C LEU A 437 -17.63 7.49 0.10
N ILE A 438 -18.03 8.75 0.02
CA ILE A 438 -19.18 9.31 0.75
C ILE A 438 -20.06 10.14 -0.18
N ALA A 439 -21.35 10.24 0.17
CA ALA A 439 -22.25 11.20 -0.46
C ALA A 439 -21.98 12.62 0.08
N LYS A 440 -22.17 13.65 -0.76
CA LYS A 440 -21.96 15.06 -0.38
C LYS A 440 -22.95 15.47 0.72
N GLU A 441 -24.18 14.96 0.71
CA GLU A 441 -25.18 15.19 1.75
C GLU A 441 -24.66 14.75 3.12
N ARG A 442 -24.00 13.59 3.18
CA ARG A 442 -23.41 13.09 4.43
C ARG A 442 -22.31 14.02 4.92
N LEU A 443 -21.48 14.56 4.03
CA LEU A 443 -20.48 15.55 4.41
C LEU A 443 -21.13 16.84 4.92
N LEU A 444 -22.21 17.30 4.30
CA LEU A 444 -22.95 18.48 4.73
C LEU A 444 -23.58 18.29 6.12
N GLU A 445 -24.10 17.11 6.44
CA GLU A 445 -24.57 16.75 7.79
C GLU A 445 -23.45 16.82 8.82
N ILE A 446 -22.30 16.22 8.52
CA ILE A 446 -21.12 16.25 9.38
C ILE A 446 -20.67 17.70 9.60
N ASN A 447 -20.61 18.50 8.54
CA ASN A 447 -20.23 19.90 8.61
C ASN A 447 -21.19 20.73 9.48
N LYS A 448 -22.50 20.47 9.43
CA LYS A 448 -23.49 21.11 10.32
C LYS A 448 -23.21 20.82 11.80
N SER A 449 -22.67 19.63 12.12
CA SER A 449 -22.33 19.26 13.51
C SER A 449 -21.12 20.03 14.08
N ASN A 450 -20.36 20.74 13.24
CA ASN A 450 -19.16 21.49 13.64
C ASN A 450 -19.46 22.87 14.27
N ASN A 451 -20.74 23.22 14.47
CA ASN A 451 -21.19 24.42 15.17
C ASN A 451 -20.49 25.70 14.69
N GLU A 452 -19.63 26.31 15.53
CA GLU A 452 -18.90 27.55 15.22
C GLU A 452 -17.93 27.44 14.03
N PHE A 453 -17.56 26.21 13.64
CA PHE A 453 -16.72 25.93 12.48
C PHE A 453 -17.50 25.41 11.27
N ALA A 454 -18.84 25.34 11.35
CA ALA A 454 -19.66 24.90 10.23
C ALA A 454 -19.50 25.84 9.03
N LEU A 455 -19.19 25.26 7.87
CA LEU A 455 -19.08 25.98 6.61
C LEU A 455 -20.47 26.13 5.99
N ASN A 456 -20.71 27.22 5.26
CA ASN A 456 -21.84 27.21 4.31
C ASN A 456 -21.50 26.30 3.12
N GLU A 457 -22.51 25.90 2.35
CA GLU A 457 -22.35 24.93 1.26
C GLU A 457 -21.29 25.35 0.22
N ARG A 458 -21.30 26.61 -0.21
CA ARG A 458 -20.27 27.15 -1.12
C ARG A 458 -18.85 26.98 -0.56
N ARG A 459 -18.66 27.18 0.75
CA ARG A 459 -17.36 27.02 1.40
C ARG A 459 -16.98 25.55 1.61
N VAL A 460 -17.94 24.63 1.63
CA VAL A 460 -17.68 23.19 1.55
C VAL A 460 -17.15 22.85 0.16
N ASP A 461 -17.72 23.43 -0.90
CA ASP A 461 -17.24 23.23 -2.26
C ASP A 461 -15.83 23.79 -2.46
N ASP A 462 -15.56 25.01 -1.97
CA ASP A 462 -14.21 25.58 -1.95
C ASP A 462 -13.21 24.65 -1.22
N PHE A 463 -13.62 24.08 -0.08
CA PHE A 463 -12.81 23.11 0.66
C PHE A 463 -12.53 21.87 -0.19
N LEU A 464 -13.56 21.26 -0.80
CA LEU A 464 -13.42 20.05 -1.61
C LEU A 464 -12.52 20.26 -2.83
N LEU A 465 -12.70 21.39 -3.55
CA LEU A 465 -11.86 21.74 -4.69
C LEU A 465 -10.40 21.91 -4.29
N VAL A 466 -10.13 22.51 -3.13
CA VAL A 466 -8.74 22.62 -2.62
C VAL A 466 -8.18 21.25 -2.23
N GLN A 467 -8.94 20.42 -1.50
CA GLN A 467 -8.48 19.07 -1.13
C GLN A 467 -8.24 18.18 -2.36
N HIS A 468 -9.08 18.32 -3.40
CA HIS A 468 -8.89 17.65 -4.69
C HIS A 468 -7.60 18.11 -5.38
N SER A 469 -7.36 19.43 -5.41
CA SER A 469 -6.16 20.01 -6.04
C SER A 469 -4.82 19.60 -5.42
N ILE A 470 -4.84 19.07 -4.18
CA ILE A 470 -3.66 18.54 -3.49
C ILE A 470 -3.66 17.00 -3.40
N GLY A 471 -4.61 16.34 -4.05
CA GLY A 471 -4.64 14.88 -4.19
C GLY A 471 -5.13 14.11 -2.96
N LYS A 472 -5.64 14.80 -1.92
CA LYS A 472 -6.15 14.12 -0.71
C LYS A 472 -7.48 13.38 -0.94
N LEU A 473 -8.28 13.82 -1.91
CA LEU A 473 -9.56 13.23 -2.30
C LEU A 473 -9.86 13.48 -3.78
N LEU A 474 -10.87 12.82 -4.33
CA LEU A 474 -11.41 13.14 -5.65
C LEU A 474 -12.81 13.75 -5.51
N TYR A 475 -12.97 14.94 -6.09
CA TYR A 475 -14.22 15.67 -6.17
C TYR A 475 -14.28 16.39 -7.50
N PHE A 476 -15.39 16.25 -8.22
CA PHE A 476 -15.63 16.89 -9.50
C PHE A 476 -16.88 17.75 -9.38
N ASP A 477 -16.77 19.06 -9.61
CA ASP A 477 -17.90 20.00 -9.57
C ASP A 477 -18.72 19.95 -10.88
N GLU A 478 -19.05 18.74 -11.32
CA GLU A 478 -19.85 18.47 -12.50
C GLU A 478 -21.24 17.99 -12.09
N PRO A 479 -22.32 18.33 -12.81
CA PRO A 479 -23.68 17.93 -12.45
C PRO A 479 -23.86 16.43 -12.19
N ALA A 480 -23.18 15.57 -12.96
CA ALA A 480 -23.27 14.12 -12.82
C ALA A 480 -22.38 13.52 -11.70
N LEU A 481 -21.46 14.31 -11.12
CA LEU A 481 -20.40 13.82 -10.23
C LEU A 481 -20.37 14.50 -8.86
N ARG A 482 -20.98 15.68 -8.72
CA ARG A 482 -20.88 16.52 -7.51
C ARG A 482 -21.50 15.92 -6.24
N ASP A 483 -22.32 14.89 -6.37
CA ASP A 483 -23.05 14.28 -5.25
C ASP A 483 -22.21 13.26 -4.47
N PHE A 484 -21.06 12.85 -5.00
CA PHE A 484 -20.18 11.89 -4.33
C PHE A 484 -18.74 12.38 -4.26
N ILE A 485 -18.04 11.88 -3.24
CA ILE A 485 -16.67 12.28 -2.92
C ILE A 485 -15.87 11.00 -2.66
N VAL A 486 -14.81 10.77 -3.42
CA VAL A 486 -13.87 9.67 -3.16
C VAL A 486 -12.84 10.18 -2.17
N ILE A 487 -13.07 9.94 -0.88
CA ILE A 487 -12.20 10.40 0.20
C ILE A 487 -10.90 9.61 0.33
N GLN A 488 -10.80 8.46 -0.35
CA GLN A 488 -9.57 7.67 -0.46
C GLN A 488 -9.26 7.36 -1.94
N PRO A 489 -8.49 8.22 -2.64
CA PRO A 489 -8.20 8.07 -4.08
C PRO A 489 -7.56 6.73 -4.45
N THR A 490 -6.78 6.10 -3.56
CA THR A 490 -6.16 4.79 -3.80
C THR A 490 -7.17 3.67 -4.05
N ALA A 491 -8.43 3.83 -3.63
CA ALA A 491 -9.49 2.88 -3.94
C ALA A 491 -9.81 2.82 -5.45
N MET A 492 -9.60 3.92 -6.19
CA MET A 492 -9.79 3.95 -7.65
C MET A 492 -8.80 3.02 -8.38
N VAL A 493 -7.58 2.85 -7.85
CA VAL A 493 -6.60 1.92 -8.43
C VAL A 493 -7.15 0.50 -8.43
N ASN A 494 -7.77 0.08 -7.32
CA ASN A 494 -8.35 -1.25 -7.22
C ASN A 494 -9.53 -1.41 -8.20
N ILE A 495 -10.39 -0.40 -8.34
CA ILE A 495 -11.48 -0.39 -9.32
C ILE A 495 -10.94 -0.59 -10.74
N LEU A 496 -9.89 0.14 -11.10
CA LEU A 496 -9.27 0.06 -12.43
C LEU A 496 -8.65 -1.32 -12.66
N ARG A 497 -7.91 -1.85 -11.68
CA ARG A 497 -7.32 -3.19 -11.71
C ARG A 497 -8.34 -4.31 -11.99
N ALA A 498 -9.63 -4.07 -11.79
CA ALA A 498 -10.67 -5.05 -12.13
C ALA A 498 -10.68 -5.42 -13.62
N PHE A 499 -10.26 -4.50 -14.51
CA PHE A 499 -10.33 -4.70 -15.96
C PHE A 499 -9.04 -4.34 -16.71
N ILE A 500 -8.18 -3.44 -16.22
CA ILE A 500 -6.88 -3.10 -16.83
C ILE A 500 -5.67 -3.90 -16.27
N THR A 501 -5.87 -5.18 -15.92
CA THR A 501 -4.83 -6.00 -15.27
C THR A 501 -4.16 -7.00 -16.21
N ASP A 502 -2.89 -7.33 -15.95
CA ASP A 502 -2.14 -8.32 -16.72
C ASP A 502 -2.74 -9.74 -16.61
N ILE A 503 -2.58 -10.53 -17.69
CA ILE A 503 -3.09 -11.90 -17.83
C ILE A 503 -2.61 -12.84 -16.72
N MET A 504 -1.41 -12.60 -16.17
CA MET A 504 -0.87 -13.38 -15.06
C MET A 504 -1.69 -13.28 -13.77
N PHE A 505 -2.49 -12.21 -13.62
CA PHE A 505 -3.36 -11.99 -12.46
C PHE A 505 -4.82 -12.40 -12.71
N TRP A 506 -5.14 -12.92 -13.89
CA TRP A 506 -6.50 -13.33 -14.20
C TRP A 506 -6.84 -14.64 -13.48
N PRO A 507 -8.11 -14.84 -13.09
CA PRO A 507 -8.55 -16.13 -12.59
C PRO A 507 -8.38 -17.20 -13.68
N GLU A 508 -8.10 -18.45 -13.29
CA GLU A 508 -7.88 -19.53 -14.27
C GLU A 508 -9.12 -19.82 -15.13
N LYS A 509 -10.32 -19.71 -14.56
CA LYS A 509 -11.62 -20.02 -15.20
C LYS A 509 -12.75 -19.16 -14.65
N GLY A 510 -13.90 -19.17 -15.33
CA GLY A 510 -15.15 -18.59 -14.85
C GLY A 510 -15.56 -17.32 -15.61
N PRO A 511 -16.69 -16.69 -15.23
CA PRO A 511 -17.26 -15.56 -15.96
C PRO A 511 -16.30 -14.37 -16.03
N VAL A 512 -15.57 -14.08 -14.94
CA VAL A 512 -14.55 -13.02 -14.90
C VAL A 512 -13.44 -13.27 -15.93
N ARG A 513 -12.97 -14.52 -16.06
CA ARG A 513 -11.95 -14.89 -17.05
C ARG A 513 -12.43 -14.62 -18.47
N ASN A 514 -13.64 -15.06 -18.79
CA ASN A 514 -14.23 -14.89 -20.13
C ASN A 514 -14.40 -13.41 -20.49
N ILE A 515 -14.81 -12.58 -19.52
CA ILE A 515 -14.94 -11.12 -19.70
C ILE A 515 -13.57 -10.51 -20.02
N LEU A 516 -12.52 -10.85 -19.25
CA LEU A 516 -11.18 -10.30 -19.45
C LEU A 516 -10.55 -10.75 -20.78
N GLU A 517 -10.78 -12.00 -21.21
CA GLU A 517 -10.35 -12.49 -22.53
C GLU A 517 -11.05 -11.74 -23.68
N HIS A 518 -12.36 -11.51 -23.56
CA HIS A 518 -13.11 -10.73 -24.54
C HIS A 518 -12.65 -9.28 -24.58
N LEU A 519 -12.46 -8.66 -23.42
CA LEU A 519 -11.96 -7.29 -23.30
C LEU A 519 -10.54 -7.15 -23.89
N SER A 520 -9.65 -8.11 -23.62
CA SER A 520 -8.28 -8.06 -24.14
C SER A 520 -8.18 -8.27 -25.65
N SER A 521 -9.14 -8.96 -26.27
CA SER A 521 -9.17 -9.14 -27.73
C SER A 521 -9.86 -7.96 -28.42
N THR A 522 -10.95 -7.45 -27.85
CA THR A 522 -11.81 -6.48 -28.55
C THR A 522 -11.65 -5.04 -28.08
N GLY A 523 -11.13 -4.80 -26.87
CA GLY A 523 -11.21 -3.50 -26.19
C GLY A 523 -12.61 -3.10 -25.77
N VAL A 524 -13.61 -3.98 -25.90
CA VAL A 524 -15.02 -3.68 -25.64
C VAL A 524 -15.41 -4.21 -24.27
N LEU A 525 -16.10 -3.39 -23.48
CA LEU A 525 -16.60 -3.73 -22.16
C LEU A 525 -18.08 -3.38 -22.03
N LYS A 526 -18.94 -4.38 -21.82
CA LYS A 526 -20.35 -4.11 -21.52
C LYS A 526 -20.51 -3.66 -20.08
N LYS A 527 -21.52 -2.83 -19.82
CA LYS A 527 -21.85 -2.36 -18.47
C LYS A 527 -22.19 -3.50 -17.51
N THR A 528 -22.92 -4.51 -18.00
CA THR A 528 -23.23 -5.72 -17.24
C THR A 528 -21.98 -6.51 -16.87
N ASP A 529 -21.00 -6.56 -17.77
CA ASP A 529 -19.75 -7.27 -17.56
C ASP A 529 -18.88 -6.52 -16.54
N LEU A 530 -18.82 -5.19 -16.64
CA LEU A 530 -18.17 -4.33 -15.66
C LEU A 530 -18.78 -4.50 -14.26
N PHE A 531 -20.10 -4.53 -14.14
CA PHE A 531 -20.78 -4.75 -12.86
C PHE A 531 -20.57 -6.18 -12.34
N THR A 532 -20.38 -7.16 -13.24
CA THR A 532 -20.00 -8.53 -12.88
C THR A 532 -18.58 -8.56 -12.30
N LEU A 533 -17.62 -7.89 -12.95
CA LEU A 533 -16.24 -7.74 -12.44
C LEU A 533 -16.25 -7.12 -11.03
N TRP A 534 -17.08 -6.10 -10.83
CA TRP A 534 -17.23 -5.39 -9.56
C TRP A 534 -18.12 -6.07 -8.52
N SER A 535 -18.69 -7.24 -8.81
CA SER A 535 -19.47 -8.01 -7.83
C SER A 535 -18.60 -8.82 -6.87
N GLN A 536 -17.30 -8.86 -7.11
CA GLN A 536 -16.34 -9.57 -6.26
C GLN A 536 -16.24 -8.92 -4.86
N PRO A 537 -15.95 -9.71 -3.80
CA PRO A 537 -15.87 -9.19 -2.43
C PRO A 537 -14.94 -7.98 -2.25
N ALA A 538 -13.85 -7.91 -3.03
CA ALA A 538 -12.86 -6.84 -2.98
C ALA A 538 -13.43 -5.43 -3.27
N PHE A 539 -14.59 -5.33 -3.92
CA PHE A 539 -15.19 -4.04 -4.30
C PHE A 539 -16.33 -3.61 -3.40
N LYS A 540 -16.80 -4.46 -2.47
CA LYS A 540 -17.96 -4.16 -1.62
C LYS A 540 -17.77 -2.96 -0.71
N GLU A 541 -16.52 -2.57 -0.43
CA GLU A 541 -16.18 -1.42 0.42
C GLU A 541 -16.38 -0.05 -0.27
N ILE A 542 -16.51 -0.04 -1.60
CA ILE A 542 -16.67 1.20 -2.39
C ILE A 542 -17.86 1.14 -3.37
N LEU A 543 -18.16 -0.03 -3.92
CA LEU A 543 -19.26 -0.28 -4.88
C LEU A 543 -20.40 -1.03 -4.20
N THR A 544 -21.00 -0.40 -3.19
CA THR A 544 -22.01 -1.01 -2.31
C THR A 544 -23.36 -1.21 -2.97
N ASP A 545 -23.75 -0.28 -3.84
CA ASP A 545 -25.06 -0.24 -4.48
C ASP A 545 -24.95 0.14 -5.97
N VAL A 546 -26.09 0.15 -6.68
CA VAL A 546 -26.11 0.53 -8.10
C VAL A 546 -25.68 1.99 -8.28
N ARG A 547 -26.09 2.90 -7.40
CA ARG A 547 -25.79 4.34 -7.53
C ARG A 547 -24.28 4.61 -7.47
N THR A 548 -23.57 3.97 -6.54
CA THR A 548 -22.12 4.08 -6.42
C THR A 548 -21.39 3.48 -7.63
N LYS A 549 -21.89 2.35 -8.17
CA LYS A 549 -21.38 1.79 -9.43
C LYS A 549 -21.57 2.75 -10.61
N GLU A 550 -22.76 3.33 -10.74
CA GLU A 550 -23.06 4.32 -11.79
C GLU A 550 -22.17 5.56 -11.65
N TYR A 551 -22.03 6.09 -10.44
CA TYR A 551 -21.13 7.20 -10.17
C TYR A 551 -19.69 6.88 -10.61
N ILE A 552 -19.17 5.70 -10.26
CA ILE A 552 -17.83 5.30 -10.68
C ILE A 552 -17.73 5.14 -12.21
N VAL A 553 -18.76 4.64 -12.90
CA VAL A 553 -18.79 4.66 -14.37
C VAL A 553 -18.67 6.09 -14.90
N GLN A 554 -19.42 7.04 -14.35
CA GLN A 554 -19.34 8.45 -14.73
C GLN A 554 -17.95 9.05 -14.48
N VAL A 555 -17.30 8.70 -13.35
CA VAL A 555 -15.92 9.11 -13.08
C VAL A 555 -14.98 8.56 -14.14
N LEU A 556 -15.12 7.29 -14.53
CA LEU A 556 -14.27 6.66 -15.55
C LEU A 556 -14.48 7.26 -16.94
N LEU A 557 -15.71 7.65 -17.28
CA LEU A 557 -16.05 8.39 -18.51
C LEU A 557 -15.43 9.79 -18.49
N HIS A 558 -15.58 10.53 -17.37
CA HIS A 558 -15.01 11.86 -17.21
C HIS A 558 -13.49 11.89 -17.32
N LEU A 559 -12.82 10.78 -16.97
CA LEU A 559 -11.37 10.61 -17.09
C LEU A 559 -10.94 10.00 -18.43
N ASP A 560 -11.86 9.81 -19.38
CA ASP A 560 -11.64 9.15 -20.67
C ASP A 560 -11.08 7.71 -20.57
N ILE A 561 -11.17 7.07 -19.40
CA ILE A 561 -10.72 5.69 -19.19
C ILE A 561 -11.68 4.71 -19.86
N LEU A 562 -12.97 5.00 -19.74
CA LEU A 562 -14.02 4.40 -20.54
C LEU A 562 -14.44 5.42 -21.59
N ILE A 563 -14.72 4.95 -22.79
CA ILE A 563 -15.31 5.76 -23.86
C ILE A 563 -16.67 5.21 -24.21
N GLU A 564 -17.64 6.11 -24.24
CA GLU A 564 -18.97 5.83 -24.76
C GLU A 564 -18.97 6.06 -26.28
N PRO A 565 -19.17 5.00 -27.09
CA PRO A 565 -19.23 5.14 -28.53
C PRO A 565 -20.54 5.76 -28.97
N LYS A 566 -20.48 6.70 -29.93
CA LYS A 566 -21.69 7.22 -30.55
C LYS A 566 -22.36 6.09 -31.33
N ARG A 567 -23.66 5.88 -31.10
CA ARG A 567 -24.47 4.92 -31.86
C ARG A 567 -25.18 5.65 -32.99
N TYR A 568 -25.32 5.01 -34.16
CA TYR A 568 -26.02 5.58 -35.32
C TYR A 568 -27.53 5.81 -35.07
N THR A 569 -28.06 5.27 -33.98
CA THR A 569 -29.49 5.38 -33.64
C THR A 569 -29.73 6.64 -32.82
N ASP A 570 -30.63 7.52 -33.28
CA ASP A 570 -31.07 8.79 -32.66
C ASP A 570 -31.76 8.64 -31.27
N LYS A 571 -31.64 7.48 -30.64
CA LYS A 571 -32.18 7.26 -29.30
C LYS A 571 -31.07 7.50 -28.29
N ASP A 572 -31.28 8.55 -27.51
CA ASP A 572 -30.49 8.96 -26.35
C ASP A 572 -30.63 7.93 -25.21
N THR A 573 -30.19 6.70 -25.47
CA THR A 573 -30.11 5.62 -24.47
C THR A 573 -28.69 5.55 -23.96
N ALA A 574 -28.53 5.62 -22.63
CA ALA A 574 -27.24 5.43 -21.98
C ALA A 574 -26.51 4.21 -22.55
N ALA A 575 -25.21 4.34 -22.86
CA ALA A 575 -24.49 3.21 -23.43
C ALA A 575 -24.35 2.05 -22.45
N ASP A 576 -24.82 0.90 -22.89
CA ASP A 576 -24.55 -0.39 -22.25
C ASP A 576 -23.18 -0.98 -22.65
N LEU A 577 -22.40 -0.24 -23.44
CA LEU A 577 -21.16 -0.71 -24.06
C LEU A 577 -20.13 0.41 -24.07
N PHE A 578 -18.96 0.10 -23.54
CA PHE A 578 -17.81 1.01 -23.44
C PHE A 578 -16.64 0.46 -24.23
N LEU A 579 -15.77 1.37 -24.68
CA LEU A 579 -14.45 1.04 -25.19
C LEU A 579 -13.39 1.36 -24.15
N VAL A 580 -12.37 0.50 -24.06
CA VAL A 580 -11.22 0.63 -23.16
C VAL A 580 -9.94 0.61 -23.99
N PRO A 581 -9.53 1.75 -24.59
CA PRO A 581 -8.48 1.78 -25.59
C PRO A 581 -7.14 1.24 -25.09
N CYS A 582 -6.80 1.46 -23.81
CA CYS A 582 -5.52 1.05 -23.24
C CYS A 582 -5.32 -0.47 -23.12
N ILE A 583 -6.37 -1.26 -23.32
CA ILE A 583 -6.30 -2.74 -23.27
C ILE A 583 -6.18 -3.34 -24.68
N VAL A 584 -6.46 -2.58 -25.74
CA VAL A 584 -6.43 -3.10 -27.12
C VAL A 584 -5.00 -3.50 -27.48
N LYS A 585 -4.79 -4.81 -27.69
CA LYS A 585 -3.51 -5.38 -28.13
C LYS A 585 -3.54 -5.91 -29.56
N GLU A 586 -4.72 -5.99 -30.18
CA GLU A 586 -4.86 -6.49 -31.55
C GLU A 586 -4.24 -5.50 -32.55
N LYS A 587 -3.41 -6.03 -33.44
CA LYS A 587 -2.92 -5.29 -34.60
C LYS A 587 -4.05 -5.14 -35.62
N ILE A 588 -4.07 -4.03 -36.35
CA ILE A 588 -5.01 -3.82 -37.46
C ILE A 588 -4.88 -5.03 -38.42
N PRO A 589 -6.00 -5.70 -38.78
CA PRO A 589 -5.94 -6.83 -39.70
C PRO A 589 -5.26 -6.43 -41.03
N GLN A 590 -4.36 -7.27 -41.55
CA GLN A 590 -3.66 -7.00 -42.83
C GLN A 590 -4.58 -6.68 -44.02
N LYS A 591 -5.82 -7.20 -44.01
CA LYS A 591 -6.82 -6.89 -45.05
C LYS A 591 -7.32 -5.43 -44.99
N MET A 592 -7.17 -4.77 -43.84
CA MET A 592 -7.54 -3.37 -43.60
C MET A 592 -6.36 -2.42 -43.73
N HIS A 593 -5.13 -2.94 -43.84
CA HIS A 593 -3.98 -2.20 -44.38
C HIS A 593 -4.10 -1.94 -45.90
N ARG A 594 -5.29 -2.13 -46.51
CA ARG A 594 -5.52 -1.81 -47.92
C ARG A 594 -5.38 -0.30 -48.12
N ASN A 595 -4.16 0.07 -48.49
CA ASN A 595 -3.75 1.26 -49.20
C ASN A 595 -4.44 2.55 -48.74
N ALA A 596 -3.95 3.12 -47.65
CA ALA A 596 -3.96 4.57 -47.42
C ALA A 596 -3.10 5.34 -48.46
N THR A 597 -2.98 4.78 -49.67
CA THR A 597 -2.17 5.24 -50.80
C THR A 597 -3.05 5.45 -52.04
N ASP A 598 -4.37 5.27 -51.95
CA ASP A 598 -5.29 5.70 -53.01
C ASP A 598 -5.44 7.23 -52.96
N ASP A 599 -5.55 7.85 -54.14
CA ASP A 599 -5.71 9.29 -54.39
C ASP A 599 -6.91 9.95 -53.66
N ARG A 600 -7.71 9.16 -52.94
CA ARG A 600 -8.91 9.53 -52.18
C ARG A 600 -8.68 9.61 -50.67
N THR A 601 -7.44 9.41 -50.22
CA THR A 601 -7.07 9.41 -48.81
C THR A 601 -6.47 10.76 -48.42
N ILE A 602 -7.01 11.40 -47.38
CA ILE A 602 -6.40 12.57 -46.75
C ILE A 602 -5.57 12.06 -45.56
N CYS A 603 -4.24 12.15 -45.65
CA CYS A 603 -3.36 11.92 -44.51
C CYS A 603 -3.05 13.24 -43.82
N ILE A 604 -3.42 13.34 -42.54
CA ILE A 604 -3.02 14.43 -41.66
C ILE A 604 -1.95 13.89 -40.71
N ALA A 605 -0.71 14.30 -40.93
CA ALA A 605 0.40 13.98 -40.04
C ALA A 605 0.68 15.15 -39.10
N TYR A 606 0.54 14.92 -37.80
CA TYR A 606 0.99 15.84 -36.77
C TYR A 606 2.38 15.41 -36.31
N HIS A 607 3.37 16.25 -36.54
CA HIS A 607 4.70 16.09 -35.96
C HIS A 607 4.80 16.97 -34.71
N LEU A 608 4.83 16.33 -33.54
CA LEU A 608 4.99 17.06 -32.28
C LEU A 608 6.47 17.38 -32.06
N LYS A 609 6.87 18.60 -32.42
CA LYS A 609 8.27 19.07 -32.40
C LYS A 609 8.97 18.97 -31.04
N GLU A 610 8.21 19.02 -29.94
CA GLU A 610 8.77 19.18 -28.58
C GLU A 610 8.21 18.18 -27.56
N THR A 611 7.33 17.27 -27.98
CA THR A 611 6.53 16.45 -27.07
C THR A 611 6.47 15.03 -27.57
N VAL A 612 6.88 14.06 -26.75
CA VAL A 612 6.49 12.67 -27.01
C VAL A 612 4.99 12.56 -26.81
N VAL A 613 4.30 11.93 -27.77
CA VAL A 613 2.86 11.63 -27.66
C VAL A 613 2.69 10.78 -26.40
N PRO A 614 2.06 11.30 -25.34
CA PRO A 614 1.79 10.48 -24.17
C PRO A 614 0.90 9.32 -24.60
N SER A 615 1.15 8.11 -24.10
CA SER A 615 0.31 6.95 -24.42
C SER A 615 -1.17 7.23 -24.17
N ALA A 616 -1.49 8.03 -23.15
CA ALA A 616 -2.83 8.47 -22.87
C ALA A 616 -3.44 9.43 -23.91
N LEU A 617 -2.64 10.23 -24.63
CA LEU A 617 -3.15 11.17 -25.64
C LEU A 617 -3.74 10.43 -26.83
N SER A 618 -3.09 9.35 -27.30
CA SER A 618 -3.65 8.54 -28.39
C SER A 618 -4.97 7.91 -27.96
N PHE A 619 -5.09 7.42 -26.72
CA PHE A 619 -6.35 6.88 -26.19
C PHE A 619 -7.46 7.94 -26.09
N LYS A 620 -7.15 9.14 -25.61
CA LYS A 620 -8.10 10.26 -25.52
C LYS A 620 -8.55 10.72 -26.90
N LEU A 621 -7.63 10.77 -27.88
CA LEU A 621 -7.96 11.16 -29.24
C LEU A 621 -8.83 10.11 -29.94
N ILE A 622 -8.50 8.82 -29.76
CA ILE A 622 -9.37 7.71 -30.16
C ILE A 622 -10.74 7.89 -29.52
N GLY A 623 -10.82 8.18 -28.22
CA GLY A 623 -12.06 8.47 -27.51
C GLY A 623 -12.89 9.56 -28.15
N ALA A 624 -12.29 10.73 -28.35
CA ALA A 624 -12.93 11.87 -28.98
C ALA A 624 -13.43 11.54 -30.41
N ALA A 625 -12.65 10.80 -31.19
CA ALA A 625 -13.03 10.34 -32.52
C ALA A 625 -14.27 9.43 -32.49
N ILE A 626 -14.30 8.43 -31.61
CA ILE A 626 -15.41 7.47 -31.45
C ILE A 626 -16.69 8.15 -30.93
N SER A 627 -16.55 9.22 -30.14
CA SER A 627 -17.70 10.03 -29.70
C SER A 627 -18.27 10.90 -30.83
N ILE A 628 -17.52 11.12 -31.92
CA ILE A 628 -17.99 11.87 -33.10
C ILE A 628 -18.57 10.92 -34.16
N TRP A 629 -17.88 9.81 -34.44
CA TRP A 629 -18.22 8.88 -35.51
C TRP A 629 -18.90 7.60 -35.02
N PRO A 630 -20.00 7.17 -35.67
CA PRO A 630 -20.74 5.98 -35.25
C PRO A 630 -19.93 4.69 -35.49
N LEU A 631 -19.97 3.76 -34.52
CA LEU A 631 -19.41 2.42 -34.70
C LEU A 631 -20.22 1.60 -35.72
N LYS A 632 -19.54 0.91 -36.63
CA LYS A 632 -20.13 -0.07 -37.56
C LYS A 632 -19.75 -1.48 -37.13
N VAL A 633 -20.65 -2.45 -37.28
CA VAL A 633 -20.34 -3.86 -37.00
C VAL A 633 -20.04 -4.56 -38.31
N GLU A 634 -18.86 -5.20 -38.42
CA GLU A 634 -18.45 -6.00 -39.57
C GLU A 634 -17.80 -7.30 -39.08
N ASP A 635 -18.19 -8.45 -39.63
CA ASP A 635 -17.74 -9.79 -39.20
C ASP A 635 -17.82 -10.04 -37.68
N SER A 636 -18.91 -9.57 -37.05
CA SER A 636 -19.12 -9.65 -35.58
C SER A 636 -18.08 -8.89 -34.73
N ARG A 637 -17.32 -7.98 -35.33
CA ARG A 637 -16.40 -7.04 -34.66
C ARG A 637 -16.94 -5.62 -34.76
N PHE A 638 -16.75 -4.82 -33.71
CA PHE A 638 -16.99 -3.39 -33.81
C PHE A 638 -15.80 -2.77 -34.54
N CYS A 639 -16.10 -2.15 -35.67
CA CYS A 639 -15.13 -1.44 -36.48
C CYS A 639 -15.48 0.04 -36.52
N LEU A 640 -14.47 0.89 -36.36
CA LEU A 640 -14.61 2.33 -36.48
C LEU A 640 -14.75 2.69 -37.96
N TYR A 641 -15.98 2.90 -38.44
CA TYR A 641 -16.22 3.30 -39.84
C TYR A 641 -17.30 4.37 -39.98
N PHE A 642 -16.87 5.55 -40.37
CA PHE A 642 -17.40 6.20 -41.56
C PHE A 642 -16.26 7.03 -42.15
N GLN A 643 -15.72 6.64 -43.33
CA GLN A 643 -14.47 7.18 -43.88
C GLN A 643 -13.27 6.87 -42.97
N ALA A 644 -12.66 5.70 -43.19
CA ALA A 644 -11.73 5.06 -42.24
C ALA A 644 -10.59 6.00 -41.85
N ALA A 645 -10.50 6.35 -40.56
CA ALA A 645 -9.38 7.06 -39.94
C ALA A 645 -8.36 6.04 -39.42
N ILE A 646 -7.24 5.78 -40.11
CA ILE A 646 -6.12 5.02 -39.50
C ILE A 646 -5.31 5.98 -38.67
N MET A 647 -5.21 5.71 -37.37
CA MET A 647 -4.38 6.47 -36.44
C MET A 647 -3.12 5.69 -36.11
N ASP A 648 -1.98 6.14 -36.61
CA ASP A 648 -0.67 5.61 -36.24
C ASP A 648 0.04 6.63 -35.35
N ALA A 649 0.46 6.19 -34.17
CA ALA A 649 1.26 6.98 -33.25
C ALA A 649 2.56 6.22 -33.03
N ASP A 650 3.64 6.72 -33.61
CA ASP A 650 4.93 6.03 -33.57
C ASP A 650 5.87 6.60 -32.49
N ASN A 651 7.00 5.92 -32.31
CA ASN A 651 8.05 6.35 -31.37
C ASN A 651 8.81 7.61 -31.85
N ARG A 652 8.42 8.22 -32.99
CA ARG A 652 9.00 9.45 -33.55
C ARG A 652 8.10 10.67 -33.33
N ASN A 653 7.06 10.53 -32.51
CA ASN A 653 6.10 11.59 -32.18
C ASN A 653 5.28 12.05 -33.39
N GLU A 654 5.14 11.17 -34.38
CA GLU A 654 4.23 11.37 -35.49
C GLU A 654 2.89 10.75 -35.14
N LEU A 655 1.84 11.56 -35.21
CA LEU A 655 0.46 11.09 -35.21
C LEU A 655 -0.08 11.25 -36.61
N GLN A 656 -0.31 10.14 -37.30
CA GLN A 656 -0.88 10.13 -38.64
C GLN A 656 -2.36 9.76 -38.55
N ILE A 657 -3.23 10.56 -39.16
CA ILE A 657 -4.67 10.30 -39.30
C ILE A 657 -4.97 10.20 -40.79
N HIS A 658 -5.27 9.00 -41.28
CA HIS A 658 -5.60 8.76 -42.68
C HIS A 658 -7.10 8.68 -42.83
N VAL A 659 -7.79 9.61 -43.52
CA VAL A 659 -9.26 9.63 -43.70
C VAL A 659 -9.62 9.39 -45.17
N GLU A 660 -10.52 8.47 -45.46
CA GLU A 660 -10.95 8.13 -46.85
C GLU A 660 -12.23 8.87 -47.28
N GLY A 661 -12.16 9.81 -48.23
CA GLY A 661 -13.33 10.55 -48.72
C GLY A 661 -14.17 9.81 -49.78
N ARG A 662 -15.46 10.17 -49.93
CA ARG A 662 -16.25 9.92 -51.15
C ARG A 662 -16.62 11.24 -51.82
N GLU A 663 -16.63 11.24 -53.15
CA GLU A 663 -17.39 12.22 -53.96
C GLU A 663 -18.89 12.15 -53.68
#